data_AF-A0A7C4IHH0-F1
#
_entry.id   AF-A0A7C4IHH0-F1
#
_cell.length_a   1.000
_cell.length_b   1.000
_cell.length_c   1.000
_cell.angle_alpha   90.00
_cell.angle_beta   90.00
_cell.angle_gamma   90.00
#
_symmetry.space_group_name_H-M   'P 1'
#
loop_
_entity.id
_entity.type
_entity.pdbx_description
1 polymer ?
#
loop_
_entity_poly.entity_id
_entity_poly.type
_entity_poly.pdbx_seq_one_letter_code
_entity_poly.pdbx_strand_id
1 'polypeptide(L)'
;MKAAKTVCALMALAAWAISGVGAQAQTLVLDQPMCAGMSGFRAHWDQPIPVAEDGQRIVKDAVVKDRGQTAVWDGVKPGPLAFDAQHRYLLVRFPDAGQKIAEALAGGKAVEKVELVLPYLDEEIWPQGRPDNPSPDGYRYRTNWDCDNYWRGMVREKTKQQTPALVYREERPNWHAIAYVLRKPWNAGADTGPTYNAAVKGAVYWKRFGASDPAEDRFATRFGPTEVSSYKPEGRMDVTAVLTEQTFGKTLTERLHALADCGFVITKEELYDHRYYAGPYEFATAAGPRAILIRQPKLVITLKAGRGEAVGPLSPVDVAALAAKHKASPVGSATAVVPTPEQVAALNQKFMARPAWMPDWQYAHLKQLLVLQRGGNVQPFYYRAVPNHVINDLISKARQNAGKNVQVPQADLDYAVYLAWLDWINGRPLRFYEGHLTAASNVSEWYNYREAIPAAVQDLIVRNWTAWLMPDRESAVAIGEMANFADVSGKLIHPMADDPRVGKHDGQSAVWGQGDTYYKKTGDWRGNKSFFRSGFTRSLSTANFNSTAVTGALLNGQIVGSARAMDDGRSGLMKFPFWMWTYGSGVGQEYIDHYYWAIATAGNKLFADYCQDPQDRMAGWSIIQKTANDLAMSYHPNLKKLLGPASRTGFEHVLGQQDGLYHILHVLSPRGALSDTDTGTLPALTMTTPDARGRTPRPLTAWGHDYPPEAVALNSMSGPWADPWISEWVDEKPLPWFVLAEKSVTTDGDWVSTWFGENYGLMSIRQTSQRIHVLGHWRRKAERPSTMRDIGTLDMRIGFNQTQLANDGDGVISQQGIYRCFQHHNKLIMLAQPRPKVIAQQAGEHSYGQAKVPAQEIKSVQCTAALFSYEQPAPAWEIYVDDQKVGALPVTAKSGQVITIRDGVAYLAIRPLPTDDIGRDADITLEAGQPQPEAYRETINIQAALLIHANFYRRGTALAAADLEKLHGARSGFVVEMGDEKEHGSFARFQQHVRGATLDAAKGAATYKSGADTLAATWDTFTVNGKDPYAAAEAGRIWQDTTLSQMGMARRMEKAGAVVERGVVTGKNPMMLQVFPRHKTYVCTNPVPGYKAYTFTTPDGVRIVADGLCSMGRWAVIDGKAIDVRHHAFDVKKDTALAGGLPIASALFVTGMKGKPSVSLNGTDIASAIKAWKHEGREGWLIPLGGDLGPEDQIAAGLKAAAAAVNEQAGP
;
A
#
# COMPACT_ATOMS: atom_id res chain seq x y z
N MET A 1 -52.19 34.60 -49.48
CA MET A 1 -52.49 35.96 -49.99
C MET A 1 -53.45 36.66 -49.04
N LYS A 2 -53.09 37.88 -48.60
CA LYS A 2 -53.90 38.96 -47.97
C LYS A 2 -54.57 38.63 -46.61
N ALA A 3 -54.08 39.08 -45.46
CA ALA A 3 -53.93 40.46 -44.93
C ALA A 3 -55.24 41.13 -44.45
N ALA A 4 -55.44 41.07 -43.13
CA ALA A 4 -55.70 42.18 -42.18
C ALA A 4 -57.03 43.00 -42.18
N LYS A 5 -57.39 43.39 -40.93
CA LYS A 5 -58.27 44.50 -40.45
C LYS A 5 -59.77 44.18 -40.33
N THR A 6 -60.55 44.51 -39.29
CA THR A 6 -60.44 45.30 -38.04
C THR A 6 -61.76 45.02 -37.26
N VAL A 7 -61.70 44.41 -36.08
CA VAL A 7 -62.07 44.95 -34.74
C VAL A 7 -63.56 45.32 -34.49
N CYS A 8 -64.01 44.88 -33.31
CA CYS A 8 -65.15 45.32 -32.49
C CYS A 8 -66.53 44.71 -32.79
N ALA A 9 -67.37 44.42 -31.80
CA ALA A 9 -67.26 44.38 -30.35
C ALA A 9 -68.65 44.00 -29.82
N LEU A 10 -68.70 43.63 -28.54
CA LEU A 10 -69.89 43.44 -27.71
C LEU A 10 -70.66 42.12 -27.89
N MET A 11 -70.69 41.36 -26.79
CA MET A 11 -71.59 40.24 -26.44
C MET A 11 -70.94 38.86 -26.30
N ALA A 12 -69.80 38.79 -25.61
CA ALA A 12 -69.38 37.59 -24.88
C ALA A 12 -68.70 37.95 -23.55
N LEU A 13 -69.25 38.95 -22.84
CA LEU A 13 -68.61 39.63 -21.69
C LEU A 13 -69.45 39.54 -20.41
N ALA A 14 -70.20 38.45 -20.20
CA ALA A 14 -71.12 38.34 -19.05
C ALA A 14 -71.22 36.93 -18.41
N ALA A 15 -70.17 36.11 -18.46
CA ALA A 15 -70.18 34.79 -17.80
C ALA A 15 -68.87 34.38 -17.10
N TRP A 16 -67.94 35.31 -16.82
CA TRP A 16 -66.72 35.04 -16.04
C TRP A 16 -66.50 36.06 -14.91
N ALA A 17 -67.59 36.61 -14.36
CA ALA A 17 -67.59 37.42 -13.16
C ALA A 17 -68.06 36.56 -11.98
N ILE A 18 -67.12 35.81 -11.39
CA ILE A 18 -66.99 35.35 -9.98
C ILE A 18 -66.01 34.15 -10.02
N SER A 19 -64.72 34.47 -9.96
CA SER A 19 -63.65 33.65 -9.35
C SER A 19 -62.30 34.34 -9.54
N GLY A 20 -61.72 34.81 -8.43
CA GLY A 20 -60.29 34.99 -8.24
C GLY A 20 -59.59 36.08 -9.06
N VAL A 21 -59.65 37.33 -8.60
CA VAL A 21 -58.49 38.22 -8.75
C VAL A 21 -57.38 37.62 -7.87
N GLY A 22 -56.59 36.72 -8.44
CA GLY A 22 -55.39 36.22 -7.79
C GLY A 22 -54.46 37.40 -7.53
N ALA A 23 -54.17 37.67 -6.27
CA ALA A 23 -53.16 38.64 -5.88
C ALA A 23 -51.83 38.27 -6.58
N GLN A 24 -51.37 39.12 -7.49
CA GLN A 24 -50.10 38.92 -8.18
C GLN A 24 -48.99 38.96 -7.14
N ALA A 25 -48.23 37.86 -7.00
CA ALA A 25 -47.09 37.79 -6.09
C ALA A 25 -46.10 38.92 -6.44
N GLN A 26 -45.73 39.73 -5.45
CA GLN A 26 -44.82 40.86 -5.65
C GLN A 26 -43.39 40.36 -5.42
N THR A 27 -42.48 40.59 -6.35
CA THR A 27 -41.08 40.17 -6.23
C THR A 27 -40.18 41.36 -5.91
N LEU A 28 -39.38 41.25 -4.84
CA LEU A 28 -38.29 42.16 -4.50
C LEU A 28 -36.97 41.51 -4.94
N VAL A 29 -36.22 42.17 -5.82
CA VAL A 29 -34.91 41.69 -6.29
C VAL A 29 -33.81 42.60 -5.76
N LEU A 30 -32.84 42.02 -5.07
CA LEU A 30 -31.66 42.71 -4.58
C LEU A 30 -30.44 42.24 -5.38
N ASP A 31 -29.83 43.14 -6.14
CA ASP A 31 -28.77 42.86 -7.12
C ASP A 31 -27.45 43.60 -6.84
N GLN A 32 -27.35 44.22 -5.66
CA GLN A 32 -26.13 44.86 -5.14
C GLN A 32 -25.53 44.03 -4.00
N PRO A 33 -25.03 42.80 -4.25
CA PRO A 33 -24.37 42.02 -3.21
C PRO A 33 -23.00 42.63 -2.87
N MET A 34 -22.55 42.36 -1.66
CA MET A 34 -21.14 42.45 -1.30
C MET A 34 -20.56 41.05 -1.31
N CYS A 35 -19.42 40.86 -2.00
CA CYS A 35 -18.76 39.56 -2.14
C CYS A 35 -17.30 39.60 -1.69
N ALA A 36 -16.84 38.53 -1.05
CA ALA A 36 -15.44 38.34 -0.66
C ALA A 36 -15.01 36.88 -0.87
N GLY A 37 -13.76 36.66 -1.24
CA GLY A 37 -13.15 35.33 -1.28
C GLY A 37 -12.49 34.97 0.04
N MET A 38 -12.51 33.68 0.37
CA MET A 38 -11.79 33.10 1.50
C MET A 38 -11.14 31.79 1.07
N SER A 39 -9.85 31.59 1.37
CA SER A 39 -9.08 30.44 0.86
C SER A 39 -8.40 29.63 1.95
N GLY A 40 -8.58 28.32 1.92
CA GLY A 40 -7.89 27.35 2.79
C GLY A 40 -6.43 27.06 2.42
N PHE A 41 -5.93 27.61 1.31
CA PHE A 41 -4.50 27.57 0.99
C PHE A 41 -3.66 28.35 1.99
N ARG A 42 -2.47 27.81 2.30
CA ARG A 42 -1.59 28.32 3.38
C ARG A 42 -1.19 29.77 3.15
N ALA A 43 -0.91 30.16 1.91
CA ALA A 43 -0.60 31.54 1.55
C ALA A 43 -1.71 32.53 1.91
N HIS A 44 -2.96 32.07 1.98
CA HIS A 44 -4.14 32.93 2.09
C HIS A 44 -4.80 32.92 3.47
N TRP A 45 -4.22 32.23 4.47
CA TRP A 45 -4.88 32.07 5.77
C TRP A 45 -5.21 33.40 6.46
N ASP A 46 -4.35 34.40 6.29
CA ASP A 46 -4.49 35.76 6.85
C ASP A 46 -4.61 36.85 5.77
N GLN A 47 -4.94 36.47 4.53
CA GLN A 47 -5.07 37.39 3.40
C GLN A 47 -6.54 37.53 2.97
N PRO A 48 -7.10 38.75 2.99
CA PRO A 48 -8.38 39.01 2.33
C PRO A 48 -8.26 38.83 0.82
N ILE A 49 -9.27 38.21 0.19
CA ILE A 49 -9.28 38.00 -1.25
C ILE A 49 -10.43 38.83 -1.85
N PRO A 50 -10.15 40.01 -2.42
CA PRO A 50 -11.13 40.75 -3.18
C PRO A 50 -11.62 39.94 -4.38
N VAL A 51 -12.91 40.00 -4.70
CA VAL A 51 -13.50 39.29 -5.85
C VAL A 51 -14.46 40.18 -6.64
N ALA A 52 -14.54 39.94 -7.95
CA ALA A 52 -15.41 40.66 -8.88
C ALA A 52 -15.87 39.74 -10.03
N GLU A 53 -16.97 40.07 -10.73
CA GLU A 53 -17.47 39.26 -11.87
C GLU A 53 -16.45 39.20 -13.02
N ASP A 54 -15.74 40.28 -13.30
CA ASP A 54 -14.69 40.40 -14.31
C ASP A 54 -13.29 40.09 -13.77
N GLY A 55 -13.21 39.48 -12.58
CA GLY A 55 -11.96 39.17 -11.90
C GLY A 55 -10.99 38.29 -12.71
N GLN A 56 -9.74 38.27 -12.27
CA GLN A 56 -8.62 37.76 -13.06
C GLN A 56 -8.72 36.27 -13.36
N ARG A 57 -8.68 35.94 -14.65
CA ARG A 57 -8.71 34.57 -15.16
C ARG A 57 -7.60 34.32 -16.17
N ILE A 58 -7.11 33.09 -16.26
CA ILE A 58 -6.02 32.70 -17.17
C ILE A 58 -6.43 31.51 -18.03
N VAL A 59 -6.25 31.63 -19.35
CA VAL A 59 -6.36 30.49 -20.27
C VAL A 59 -5.07 29.67 -20.16
N LYS A 60 -5.17 28.44 -19.65
CA LYS A 60 -4.03 27.49 -19.56
C LYS A 60 -4.03 26.42 -20.65
N ASP A 61 -5.16 26.18 -21.32
CA ASP A 61 -5.30 25.11 -22.29
C ASP A 61 -4.97 25.57 -23.71
N ALA A 62 -4.22 24.77 -24.45
CA ALA A 62 -3.90 25.06 -25.84
C ALA A 62 -5.07 24.77 -26.81
N VAL A 63 -6.05 23.98 -26.39
CA VAL A 63 -7.19 23.51 -27.20
C VAL A 63 -8.47 24.25 -26.82
N VAL A 64 -8.82 24.31 -25.54
CA VAL A 64 -10.02 25.01 -25.06
C VAL A 64 -9.66 26.42 -24.61
N LYS A 65 -10.00 27.43 -25.42
CA LYS A 65 -9.57 28.83 -25.21
C LYS A 65 -10.70 29.79 -24.84
N ASP A 66 -11.94 29.39 -25.10
CA ASP A 66 -13.17 30.17 -24.96
C ASP A 66 -13.88 29.96 -23.61
N ARG A 67 -13.46 28.95 -22.85
CA ARG A 67 -14.01 28.57 -21.53
C ARG A 67 -12.97 27.85 -20.69
N GLY A 68 -13.32 27.46 -19.46
CA GLY A 68 -12.46 26.60 -18.65
C GLY A 68 -11.30 27.32 -17.98
N GLN A 69 -11.33 28.65 -17.91
CA GLN A 69 -10.21 29.47 -17.47
C GLN A 69 -9.90 29.24 -15.98
N THR A 70 -8.61 29.26 -15.63
CA THR A 70 -8.16 29.20 -14.23
C THR A 70 -8.55 30.48 -13.51
N ALA A 71 -9.23 30.35 -12.37
CA ALA A 71 -9.52 31.46 -11.47
C ALA A 71 -8.29 31.79 -10.62
N VAL A 72 -7.81 33.04 -10.69
CA VAL A 72 -6.62 33.50 -9.96
C VAL A 72 -7.04 34.19 -8.67
N TRP A 73 -6.66 33.62 -7.53
CA TRP A 73 -6.97 34.12 -6.19
C TRP A 73 -5.68 34.46 -5.42
N ASP A 74 -4.78 35.24 -6.02
CA ASP A 74 -3.51 35.65 -5.40
C ASP A 74 -3.64 36.88 -4.46
N GLY A 75 -4.80 37.53 -4.48
CA GLY A 75 -5.12 38.74 -3.73
C GLY A 75 -4.36 40.00 -4.17
N VAL A 76 -3.63 39.95 -5.30
CA VAL A 76 -2.98 41.13 -5.91
C VAL A 76 -4.00 41.90 -6.74
N LYS A 77 -4.83 41.17 -7.50
CA LYS A 77 -5.98 41.72 -8.22
C LYS A 77 -7.26 41.01 -7.75
N PRO A 78 -8.44 41.63 -7.93
CA PRO A 78 -9.69 40.94 -7.66
C PRO A 78 -9.77 39.63 -8.45
N GLY A 79 -9.98 38.52 -7.74
CA GLY A 79 -10.25 37.22 -8.34
C GLY A 79 -11.68 37.15 -8.88
N PRO A 80 -12.01 36.18 -9.75
CA PRO A 80 -13.39 36.00 -10.18
C PRO A 80 -14.27 35.51 -9.02
N LEU A 81 -15.58 35.76 -9.11
CA LEU A 81 -16.58 35.13 -8.24
C LEU A 81 -16.59 33.62 -8.48
N ALA A 82 -15.77 32.91 -7.72
CA ALA A 82 -15.52 31.49 -7.89
C ALA A 82 -15.55 30.77 -6.54
N PHE A 83 -15.90 29.49 -6.54
CA PHE A 83 -15.79 28.66 -5.34
C PHE A 83 -15.64 27.20 -5.74
N ASP A 84 -14.89 26.46 -4.93
CA ASP A 84 -14.68 25.02 -5.12
C ASP A 84 -15.09 24.25 -3.86
N ALA A 85 -14.82 22.95 -3.86
CA ALA A 85 -15.27 22.08 -2.79
C ALA A 85 -14.24 21.92 -1.67
N GLN A 86 -13.02 22.46 -1.81
CA GLN A 86 -11.89 22.16 -0.92
C GLN A 86 -11.32 23.40 -0.22
N HIS A 87 -10.89 24.41 -0.98
CA HIS A 87 -10.18 25.56 -0.45
C HIS A 87 -10.81 26.90 -0.77
N ARG A 88 -11.51 27.07 -1.90
CA ARG A 88 -12.05 28.39 -2.28
C ARG A 88 -13.51 28.53 -1.88
N TYR A 89 -13.79 29.45 -0.96
CA TYR A 89 -15.11 29.76 -0.44
C TYR A 89 -15.52 31.18 -0.85
N LEU A 90 -16.75 31.34 -1.34
CA LEU A 90 -17.28 32.66 -1.70
C LEU A 90 -18.24 33.14 -0.61
N LEU A 91 -17.98 34.31 -0.05
CA LEU A 91 -18.87 34.97 0.91
C LEU A 91 -19.76 35.96 0.17
N VAL A 92 -21.06 35.96 0.47
CA VAL A 92 -22.07 36.83 -0.16
C VAL A 92 -23.01 37.38 0.90
N ARG A 93 -23.18 38.70 0.94
CA ARG A 93 -24.21 39.36 1.76
C ARG A 93 -24.88 40.49 0.99
N PHE A 94 -26.03 40.95 1.48
CA PHE A 94 -26.81 42.00 0.84
C PHE A 94 -27.06 43.13 1.85
N PRO A 95 -26.18 44.15 1.92
CA PRO A 95 -26.23 45.17 2.98
C PRO A 95 -27.59 45.88 3.12
N ASP A 96 -28.25 46.17 1.99
CA ASP A 96 -29.55 46.84 1.98
C ASP A 96 -30.74 45.90 2.24
N ALA A 97 -30.52 44.57 2.30
CA ALA A 97 -31.60 43.59 2.35
C ALA A 97 -32.45 43.76 3.61
N GLY A 98 -31.81 43.99 4.76
CA GLY A 98 -32.51 44.17 6.03
C GLY A 98 -33.57 45.28 5.92
N GLN A 99 -33.15 46.47 5.49
CA GLN A 99 -34.03 47.62 5.37
C GLN A 99 -35.13 47.42 4.31
N LYS A 100 -34.77 46.98 3.10
CA LYS A 100 -35.73 46.82 2.00
C LYS A 100 -36.78 45.75 2.29
N ILE A 101 -36.40 44.67 2.98
CA ILE A 101 -37.33 43.62 3.41
C ILE A 101 -38.21 44.14 4.55
N ALA A 102 -37.64 44.83 5.54
CA ALA A 102 -38.42 45.40 6.64
C ALA A 102 -39.48 46.40 6.15
N GLU A 103 -39.13 47.28 5.20
CA GLU A 103 -40.07 48.22 4.57
C GLU A 103 -41.22 47.48 3.86
N ALA A 104 -40.90 46.41 3.13
CA ALA A 104 -41.91 45.61 2.44
C ALA A 104 -42.86 44.90 3.42
N LEU A 105 -42.34 44.35 4.52
CA LEU A 105 -43.14 43.67 5.55
C LEU A 105 -44.01 44.66 6.34
N ALA A 106 -43.47 45.83 6.68
CA ALA A 106 -44.24 46.93 7.28
C ALA A 106 -45.39 47.39 6.37
N GLY A 107 -45.22 47.30 5.05
CA GLY A 107 -46.25 47.56 4.03
C GLY A 107 -47.37 46.50 3.91
N GLY A 108 -47.54 45.61 4.89
CA GLY A 108 -48.61 44.59 4.88
C GLY A 108 -48.32 43.38 3.99
N LYS A 109 -47.05 43.05 3.81
CA LYS A 109 -46.60 41.85 3.06
C LYS A 109 -46.04 40.81 4.02
N ALA A 110 -45.98 39.57 3.57
CA ALA A 110 -45.28 38.49 4.24
C ALA A 110 -44.32 37.79 3.26
N VAL A 111 -43.19 37.30 3.77
CA VAL A 111 -42.26 36.47 3.01
C VAL A 111 -42.95 35.17 2.62
N GLU A 112 -43.02 34.89 1.33
CA GLU A 112 -43.46 33.59 0.80
C GLU A 112 -42.26 32.71 0.47
N LYS A 113 -41.25 33.29 -0.20
CA LYS A 113 -40.04 32.57 -0.61
C LYS A 113 -38.85 33.53 -0.68
N VAL A 114 -37.67 33.05 -0.31
CA VAL A 114 -36.40 33.75 -0.49
C VAL A 114 -35.46 32.83 -1.27
N GLU A 115 -34.92 33.32 -2.39
CA GLU A 115 -34.00 32.58 -3.23
C GLU A 115 -32.67 33.33 -3.38
N LEU A 116 -31.56 32.67 -3.07
CA LEU A 116 -30.22 33.10 -3.48
C LEU A 116 -29.97 32.58 -4.90
N VAL A 117 -29.90 33.49 -5.86
CA VAL A 117 -29.66 33.16 -7.27
C VAL A 117 -28.18 33.29 -7.57
N LEU A 118 -27.58 32.24 -8.11
CA LEU A 118 -26.19 32.13 -8.52
C LEU A 118 -26.14 31.97 -10.04
N PRO A 119 -26.02 33.06 -10.82
CA PRO A 119 -26.01 32.95 -12.27
C PRO A 119 -24.67 32.38 -12.72
N TYR A 120 -24.69 31.26 -13.43
CA TYR A 120 -23.50 30.59 -13.93
C TYR A 120 -22.74 31.46 -14.95
N LEU A 121 -21.41 31.47 -14.83
CA LEU A 121 -20.51 32.11 -15.78
C LEU A 121 -19.70 31.08 -16.56
N ASP A 122 -19.02 30.17 -15.84
CA ASP A 122 -18.17 29.14 -16.43
C ASP A 122 -17.84 28.02 -15.41
N GLU A 123 -17.24 26.92 -15.85
CA GLU A 123 -16.52 25.98 -14.98
C GLU A 123 -15.01 26.12 -15.13
N GLU A 124 -14.25 25.90 -14.07
CA GLU A 124 -12.80 25.81 -14.17
C GLU A 124 -12.35 24.42 -14.64
N ILE A 125 -11.58 24.35 -15.72
CA ILE A 125 -10.99 23.08 -16.17
C ILE A 125 -9.66 22.83 -15.46
N TRP A 126 -8.86 23.90 -15.32
CA TRP A 126 -7.52 23.85 -14.75
C TRP A 126 -7.45 24.67 -13.47
N PRO A 127 -7.32 24.04 -12.30
CA PRO A 127 -7.18 24.79 -11.07
C PRO A 127 -5.87 25.58 -11.01
N GLN A 128 -5.82 26.58 -10.12
CA GLN A 128 -4.56 27.24 -9.74
C GLN A 128 -3.61 26.20 -9.14
N GLY A 129 -2.30 26.34 -9.41
CA GLY A 129 -1.27 25.38 -9.00
C GLY A 129 -0.50 24.75 -10.15
N ARG A 130 0.27 23.70 -9.84
CA ARG A 130 1.21 23.03 -10.76
C ARG A 130 1.07 21.50 -10.67
N PRO A 131 1.19 20.78 -11.80
CA PRO A 131 1.35 19.33 -11.77
C PRO A 131 2.60 18.93 -10.99
N ASP A 132 2.46 17.96 -10.10
CA ASP A 132 3.57 17.29 -9.39
C ASP A 132 4.53 18.19 -8.58
N ASN A 133 4.12 19.43 -8.26
CA ASN A 133 4.86 20.36 -7.40
C ASN A 133 3.92 21.05 -6.41
N PRO A 134 4.31 21.22 -5.14
CA PRO A 134 3.51 21.94 -4.16
C PRO A 134 3.43 23.44 -4.49
N SER A 135 2.30 24.06 -4.17
CA SER A 135 2.09 25.51 -4.29
C SER A 135 1.41 26.00 -3.01
N PRO A 136 1.87 27.08 -2.39
CA PRO A 136 1.28 27.58 -1.14
C PRO A 136 -0.12 28.18 -1.33
N ASP A 137 -0.50 28.45 -2.58
CA ASP A 137 -1.69 29.13 -3.07
C ASP A 137 -2.49 28.29 -4.10
N GLY A 138 -2.17 27.01 -4.25
CA GLY A 138 -2.72 26.21 -5.34
C GLY A 138 -2.64 24.70 -5.17
N TYR A 139 -3.34 24.01 -6.07
CA TYR A 139 -3.46 22.58 -6.08
C TYR A 139 -2.28 21.87 -6.75
N ARG A 140 -2.03 20.65 -6.29
CA ARG A 140 -1.41 19.61 -7.09
C ARG A 140 -2.51 18.96 -7.93
N TYR A 141 -2.23 18.69 -9.20
CA TYR A 141 -3.16 17.92 -10.02
C TYR A 141 -2.38 17.03 -10.97
N ARG A 142 -2.79 15.77 -11.09
CA ARG A 142 -2.10 14.76 -11.90
C ARG A 142 -2.72 14.70 -13.29
N THR A 143 -1.90 14.76 -14.32
CA THR A 143 -2.28 14.43 -15.69
C THR A 143 -2.25 12.90 -15.86
N ASN A 144 -3.24 12.18 -15.34
CA ASN A 144 -3.30 10.72 -15.47
C ASN A 144 -4.58 10.24 -16.13
N TRP A 145 -4.47 9.13 -16.88
CA TRP A 145 -5.59 8.36 -17.44
C TRP A 145 -6.61 9.18 -18.24
N ASP A 146 -6.15 10.09 -19.10
CA ASP A 146 -6.99 10.92 -19.96
C ASP A 146 -7.99 11.86 -19.24
N CYS A 147 -7.82 12.11 -17.92
CA CYS A 147 -8.63 13.06 -17.13
C CYS A 147 -8.83 14.41 -17.84
N ASP A 148 -7.76 14.94 -18.43
CA ASP A 148 -7.77 16.23 -19.12
C ASP A 148 -8.66 16.24 -20.36
N ASN A 149 -8.68 15.14 -21.12
CA ASN A 149 -9.52 15.00 -22.31
C ASN A 149 -11.00 14.94 -21.93
N TYR A 150 -11.32 14.32 -20.79
CA TYR A 150 -12.68 14.29 -20.28
C TYR A 150 -13.21 15.67 -19.89
N TRP A 151 -12.43 16.50 -19.20
CA TRP A 151 -12.85 17.88 -18.88
C TRP A 151 -12.92 18.78 -20.11
N ARG A 152 -12.11 18.50 -21.13
CA ARG A 152 -12.20 19.18 -22.44
C ARG A 152 -13.46 18.80 -23.22
N GLY A 153 -14.13 17.71 -22.86
CA GLY A 153 -15.23 17.14 -23.65
C GLY A 153 -14.75 16.61 -25.01
N MET A 154 -13.51 16.12 -25.09
CA MET A 154 -12.89 15.65 -26.33
C MET A 154 -12.59 14.16 -26.27
N VAL A 155 -12.90 13.46 -27.36
CA VAL A 155 -12.51 12.07 -27.57
C VAL A 155 -11.54 11.99 -28.75
N ARG A 156 -10.27 11.65 -28.50
CA ARG A 156 -9.29 11.46 -29.60
C ARG A 156 -9.64 10.21 -30.40
N GLU A 157 -9.49 10.27 -31.72
CA GLU A 157 -9.74 9.15 -32.64
C GLU A 157 -8.86 7.93 -32.31
N LYS A 158 -7.61 8.16 -31.91
CA LYS A 158 -6.69 7.13 -31.41
C LYS A 158 -7.17 6.49 -30.10
N THR A 159 -7.80 7.25 -29.19
CA THR A 159 -8.44 6.73 -27.97
C THR A 159 -9.70 5.91 -28.31
N LYS A 160 -10.49 6.34 -29.31
CA LYS A 160 -11.61 5.53 -29.84
C LYS A 160 -11.15 4.17 -30.38
N GLN A 161 -9.97 4.11 -30.99
CA GLN A 161 -9.41 2.90 -31.59
C GLN A 161 -8.68 1.99 -30.58
N GLN A 162 -7.91 2.57 -29.65
CA GLN A 162 -7.09 1.82 -28.68
C GLN A 162 -7.86 1.44 -27.41
N THR A 163 -8.83 2.27 -27.01
CA THR A 163 -9.66 2.08 -25.81
C THR A 163 -11.09 2.59 -26.09
N PRO A 164 -11.86 1.96 -27.00
CA PRO A 164 -13.22 2.37 -27.37
C PRO A 164 -14.16 2.54 -26.16
N ALA A 165 -13.84 1.86 -25.06
CA ALA A 165 -14.59 1.85 -23.83
C ALA A 165 -14.30 3.04 -22.88
N LEU A 166 -13.30 3.89 -23.19
CA LEU A 166 -13.07 5.17 -22.49
C LEU A 166 -13.77 6.35 -23.20
N VAL A 167 -14.59 6.07 -24.22
CA VAL A 167 -15.36 7.05 -25.00
C VAL A 167 -16.65 7.44 -24.27
N TYR A 168 -16.51 7.93 -23.04
CA TYR A 168 -17.54 8.73 -22.39
C TYR A 168 -17.15 10.19 -22.55
N ARG A 169 -18.14 11.08 -22.69
CA ARG A 169 -18.09 12.52 -22.34
C ARG A 169 -17.86 13.49 -23.50
N GLU A 170 -18.94 13.71 -24.24
CA GLU A 170 -19.27 15.04 -24.75
C GLU A 170 -19.95 15.92 -23.66
N GLU A 171 -20.19 15.37 -22.45
CA GLU A 171 -20.94 16.01 -21.38
C GLU A 171 -20.06 16.91 -20.50
N ARG A 172 -20.42 18.19 -20.41
CA ARG A 172 -19.89 19.14 -19.42
C ARG A 172 -20.32 18.77 -17.99
N PRO A 173 -19.62 19.26 -16.95
CA PRO A 173 -19.99 19.03 -15.57
C PRO A 173 -21.25 19.80 -15.18
N ASN A 174 -22.12 19.20 -14.37
CA ASN A 174 -23.28 19.86 -13.77
C ASN A 174 -23.15 19.90 -12.24
N TRP A 175 -22.30 20.80 -11.75
CA TRP A 175 -21.95 20.89 -10.34
C TRP A 175 -22.96 21.66 -9.50
N HIS A 176 -22.91 21.46 -8.19
CA HIS A 176 -23.87 22.01 -7.25
C HIS A 176 -23.20 22.93 -6.22
N ALA A 177 -23.85 24.06 -5.96
CA ALA A 177 -23.52 24.96 -4.87
C ALA A 177 -24.28 24.58 -3.60
N ILE A 178 -23.63 24.76 -2.45
CA ILE A 178 -24.22 24.69 -1.12
C ILE A 178 -23.85 25.95 -0.34
N ALA A 179 -24.70 26.35 0.61
CA ALA A 179 -24.46 27.54 1.41
C ALA A 179 -24.80 27.34 2.89
N TYR A 180 -24.17 28.15 3.75
CA TYR A 180 -24.44 28.25 5.17
C TYR A 180 -24.52 29.73 5.57
N VAL A 181 -25.45 30.09 6.45
CA VAL A 181 -25.52 31.46 6.99
C VAL A 181 -24.40 31.67 7.99
N LEU A 182 -23.73 32.82 7.93
CA LEU A 182 -22.68 33.23 8.86
C LEU A 182 -23.25 33.92 10.10
N ARG A 183 -22.50 33.88 11.20
CA ARG A 183 -22.88 34.51 12.48
C ARG A 183 -22.13 35.80 12.76
N LYS A 184 -21.04 36.07 12.02
CA LYS A 184 -20.17 37.23 12.25
C LYS A 184 -20.25 38.19 11.06
N PRO A 185 -20.32 39.51 11.32
CA PRO A 185 -20.36 40.53 10.28
C PRO A 185 -18.98 40.68 9.62
N TRP A 186 -18.98 41.06 8.33
CA TRP A 186 -17.75 41.25 7.55
C TRP A 186 -17.94 42.30 6.44
N ASN A 187 -16.85 42.79 5.84
CA ASN A 187 -16.89 43.64 4.65
C ASN A 187 -15.93 43.12 3.56
N ALA A 188 -16.08 43.56 2.31
CA ALA A 188 -15.19 43.16 1.21
C ALA A 188 -13.89 44.00 1.12
N GLY A 189 -13.50 44.67 2.21
CA GLY A 189 -12.33 45.57 2.21
C GLY A 189 -11.02 44.79 2.08
N ALA A 190 -10.06 45.32 1.31
CA ALA A 190 -8.75 44.69 1.16
C ALA A 190 -7.94 44.62 2.47
N ASP A 191 -8.17 45.57 3.39
CA ASP A 191 -7.45 45.65 4.67
C ASP A 191 -8.19 44.99 5.84
N THR A 192 -9.52 45.06 5.85
CA THR A 192 -10.37 44.60 6.97
C THR A 192 -11.25 43.42 6.62
N GLY A 193 -11.22 42.94 5.38
CA GLY A 193 -12.10 41.89 4.91
C GLY A 193 -11.82 40.53 5.54
N PRO A 194 -12.69 39.55 5.25
CA PRO A 194 -12.56 38.21 5.81
C PRO A 194 -11.33 37.50 5.26
N THR A 195 -10.70 36.70 6.10
CA THR A 195 -9.62 35.77 5.78
C THR A 195 -10.05 34.36 6.19
N TYR A 196 -9.22 33.34 5.92
CA TYR A 196 -9.50 32.00 6.44
C TYR A 196 -9.51 31.95 7.97
N ASN A 197 -8.74 32.82 8.63
CA ASN A 197 -8.68 32.92 10.09
C ASN A 197 -9.70 33.88 10.71
N ALA A 198 -10.15 34.91 10.00
CA ALA A 198 -10.92 35.99 10.61
C ALA A 198 -12.11 36.48 9.77
N ALA A 199 -13.19 36.90 10.44
CA ALA A 199 -14.30 37.63 9.83
C ALA A 199 -13.91 39.06 9.50
N VAL A 200 -13.08 39.65 10.36
CA VAL A 200 -12.46 40.97 10.19
C VAL A 200 -10.98 40.82 10.49
N LYS A 201 -10.13 40.95 9.48
CA LYS A 201 -8.67 40.71 9.58
C LYS A 201 -8.07 41.40 10.80
N GLY A 202 -7.40 40.61 11.65
CA GLY A 202 -6.67 41.09 12.82
C GLY A 202 -7.54 41.58 13.99
N ALA A 203 -8.87 41.55 13.89
CA ALA A 203 -9.77 42.12 14.90
C ALA A 203 -10.83 41.13 15.40
N VAL A 204 -11.47 40.36 14.51
CA VAL A 204 -12.54 39.42 14.88
C VAL A 204 -12.27 38.08 14.20
N TYR A 205 -11.79 37.10 14.96
CA TYR A 205 -11.41 35.79 14.46
C TYR A 205 -12.61 34.84 14.37
N TRP A 206 -12.54 33.91 13.41
CA TRP A 206 -13.41 32.73 13.42
C TRP A 206 -13.04 31.87 14.63
N LYS A 207 -14.03 31.20 15.23
CA LYS A 207 -13.81 30.20 16.27
C LYS A 207 -13.03 29.02 15.71
N ARG A 208 -13.30 28.66 14.46
CA ARG A 208 -12.55 27.69 13.67
C ARG A 208 -12.37 28.21 12.25
N PHE A 209 -11.16 28.08 11.73
CA PHE A 209 -10.77 28.48 10.37
C PHE A 209 -11.81 28.11 9.31
N GLY A 210 -11.91 28.94 8.27
CA GLY A 210 -12.89 28.79 7.19
C GLY A 210 -14.34 29.05 7.63
N ALA A 211 -14.55 29.78 8.73
CA ALA A 211 -15.86 29.98 9.35
C ALA A 211 -16.62 28.65 9.59
N SER A 212 -15.91 27.61 10.00
CA SER A 212 -16.43 26.24 9.95
C SER A 212 -17.16 25.78 11.21
N ASP A 213 -17.04 26.52 12.32
CA ASP A 213 -17.71 26.20 13.58
C ASP A 213 -19.23 26.42 13.51
N PRO A 214 -20.06 25.38 13.76
CA PRO A 214 -21.52 25.48 13.62
C PRO A 214 -22.23 26.21 14.78
N ALA A 215 -21.51 26.54 15.86
CA ALA A 215 -22.06 27.22 17.03
C ALA A 215 -21.74 28.72 17.00
N GLU A 216 -20.52 29.10 16.63
CA GLU A 216 -20.02 30.47 16.74
C GLU A 216 -19.74 31.17 15.39
N ASP A 217 -19.44 30.43 14.32
CA ASP A 217 -19.04 31.04 13.04
C ASP A 217 -20.15 31.01 12.00
N ARG A 218 -20.86 29.91 11.89
CA ARG A 218 -21.98 29.71 10.96
C ARG A 218 -23.11 28.92 11.61
N PHE A 219 -24.29 28.93 11.00
CA PHE A 219 -25.40 28.06 11.41
C PHE A 219 -25.21 26.66 10.82
N ALA A 220 -25.65 25.63 11.55
CA ALA A 220 -25.51 24.23 11.12
C ALA A 220 -26.37 23.86 9.91
N THR A 221 -27.48 24.58 9.70
CA THR A 221 -28.40 24.36 8.58
C THR A 221 -27.69 24.58 7.24
N ARG A 222 -27.71 23.55 6.40
CA ARG A 222 -27.17 23.58 5.03
C ARG A 222 -28.29 23.95 4.05
N PHE A 223 -28.01 24.88 3.14
CA PHE A 223 -28.84 25.19 1.98
C PHE A 223 -28.29 24.52 0.71
N GLY A 224 -29.17 24.24 -0.25
CA GLY A 224 -28.87 23.43 -1.44
C GLY A 224 -28.93 21.91 -1.15
N PRO A 225 -28.38 21.06 -2.05
CA PRO A 225 -27.59 21.43 -3.21
C PRO A 225 -28.42 22.08 -4.32
N THR A 226 -27.84 23.10 -4.96
CA THR A 226 -28.45 23.79 -6.10
C THR A 226 -27.50 23.70 -7.28
N GLU A 227 -27.94 23.12 -8.39
CA GLU A 227 -27.12 23.02 -9.59
C GLU A 227 -26.81 24.42 -10.13
N VAL A 228 -25.52 24.66 -10.43
CA VAL A 228 -25.02 25.87 -11.07
C VAL A 228 -24.10 25.42 -12.20
N SER A 229 -24.63 25.38 -13.42
CA SER A 229 -23.95 24.77 -14.56
C SER A 229 -24.36 25.41 -15.88
N SER A 230 -23.72 25.02 -16.97
CA SER A 230 -24.17 25.40 -18.32
C SER A 230 -25.56 24.87 -18.67
N TYR A 231 -26.05 23.85 -17.97
CA TYR A 231 -27.39 23.28 -18.16
C TYR A 231 -28.45 23.95 -17.30
N LYS A 232 -28.06 24.46 -16.12
CA LYS A 232 -28.90 25.30 -15.25
C LYS A 232 -28.20 26.62 -14.95
N PRO A 233 -28.31 27.61 -15.87
CA PRO A 233 -27.55 28.84 -15.78
C PRO A 233 -28.05 29.81 -14.69
N GLU A 234 -29.28 29.65 -14.19
CA GLU A 234 -29.80 30.38 -13.02
C GLU A 234 -29.97 29.41 -11.85
N GLY A 235 -28.89 29.10 -11.13
CA GLY A 235 -29.00 28.26 -9.93
C GLY A 235 -29.75 29.01 -8.82
N ARG A 236 -31.00 28.61 -8.54
CA ARG A 236 -31.87 29.23 -7.52
C ARG A 236 -31.90 28.39 -6.25
N MET A 237 -31.22 28.86 -5.21
CA MET A 237 -31.14 28.20 -3.91
C MET A 237 -32.19 28.75 -2.96
N ASP A 238 -33.10 27.90 -2.50
CA ASP A 238 -34.10 28.29 -1.50
C ASP A 238 -33.43 28.52 -0.14
N VAL A 239 -33.53 29.75 0.36
CA VAL A 239 -33.01 30.20 1.66
C VAL A 239 -34.10 30.83 2.52
N THR A 240 -35.37 30.47 2.27
CA THR A 240 -36.54 31.03 2.97
C THR A 240 -36.43 30.89 4.49
N ALA A 241 -35.89 29.75 4.95
CA ALA A 241 -35.69 29.45 6.37
C ALA A 241 -34.93 30.54 7.14
N VAL A 242 -34.02 31.27 6.49
CA VAL A 242 -33.23 32.34 7.12
C VAL A 242 -34.13 33.42 7.74
N LEU A 243 -35.28 33.71 7.12
CA LEU A 243 -36.22 34.73 7.60
C LEU A 243 -37.40 34.16 8.37
N THR A 244 -37.67 32.85 8.28
CA THR A 244 -38.85 32.23 8.88
C THR A 244 -38.56 31.37 10.12
N GLU A 245 -37.34 30.85 10.26
CA GLU A 245 -36.98 29.95 11.36
C GLU A 245 -36.23 30.67 12.49
N GLN A 246 -36.64 30.43 13.73
CA GLN A 246 -36.03 31.05 14.92
C GLN A 246 -34.57 30.64 15.14
N THR A 247 -34.10 29.56 14.49
CA THR A 247 -32.70 29.11 14.59
C THR A 247 -31.72 30.18 14.11
N PHE A 248 -32.13 31.04 13.16
CA PHE A 248 -31.31 32.13 12.60
C PHE A 248 -31.43 33.45 13.36
N GLY A 249 -32.29 33.52 14.38
CA GLY A 249 -32.56 34.71 15.17
C GLY A 249 -33.95 34.61 15.83
N LYS A 250 -34.02 34.90 17.13
CA LYS A 250 -35.26 34.83 17.92
C LYS A 250 -36.28 35.84 17.43
N THR A 251 -35.81 37.01 16.99
CA THR A 251 -36.63 38.07 16.43
C THR A 251 -36.42 38.20 14.92
N LEU A 252 -37.41 38.77 14.21
CA LEU A 252 -37.26 39.08 12.78
C LEU A 252 -36.09 40.06 12.54
N THR A 253 -35.88 41.03 13.43
CA THR A 253 -34.74 41.95 13.40
C THR A 253 -33.41 41.20 13.41
N GLU A 254 -33.23 40.22 14.31
CA GLU A 254 -32.01 39.40 14.37
C GLU A 254 -31.79 38.60 13.08
N ARG A 255 -32.85 38.04 12.50
CA ARG A 255 -32.78 37.30 11.23
C ARG A 255 -32.40 38.20 10.04
N LEU A 256 -32.90 39.44 10.02
CA LEU A 256 -32.54 40.43 9.02
C LEU A 256 -31.08 40.88 9.15
N HIS A 257 -30.55 41.02 10.37
CA HIS A 257 -29.12 41.24 10.61
C HIS A 257 -28.26 40.05 10.15
N ALA A 258 -28.68 38.82 10.44
CA ALA A 258 -27.98 37.62 9.98
C ALA A 258 -27.85 37.59 8.44
N LEU A 259 -28.86 38.07 7.71
CA LEU A 259 -28.83 38.17 6.25
C LEU A 259 -28.01 39.37 5.73
N ALA A 260 -28.20 40.56 6.30
CA ALA A 260 -27.63 41.80 5.78
C ALA A 260 -26.15 42.01 6.19
N ASP A 261 -25.82 41.69 7.44
CA ASP A 261 -24.49 41.95 8.00
C ASP A 261 -23.56 40.75 7.89
N CYS A 262 -24.10 39.52 8.02
CA CYS A 262 -23.31 38.29 8.01
C CYS A 262 -23.41 37.51 6.69
N GLY A 263 -24.61 37.37 6.11
CA GLY A 263 -24.82 36.70 4.82
C GLY A 263 -24.45 35.21 4.82
N PHE A 264 -23.92 34.73 3.69
CA PHE A 264 -23.67 33.32 3.41
C PHE A 264 -22.20 33.05 3.10
N VAL A 265 -21.72 31.86 3.45
CA VAL A 265 -20.54 31.23 2.85
C VAL A 265 -20.98 30.13 1.88
N ILE A 266 -20.46 30.17 0.66
CA ILE A 266 -20.82 29.29 -0.47
C ILE A 266 -19.62 28.42 -0.85
N THR A 267 -19.89 27.14 -1.11
CA THR A 267 -18.90 26.15 -1.57
C THR A 267 -19.55 25.18 -2.55
N LYS A 268 -18.72 24.45 -3.29
CA LYS A 268 -19.17 23.41 -4.21
C LYS A 268 -19.34 22.08 -3.47
N GLU A 269 -20.31 21.27 -3.86
CA GLU A 269 -20.54 19.96 -3.24
C GLU A 269 -19.57 18.88 -3.75
N GLU A 270 -19.27 18.85 -5.04
CA GLU A 270 -18.56 17.74 -5.68
C GLU A 270 -17.05 17.73 -5.37
N LEU A 271 -16.65 16.79 -4.52
CA LEU A 271 -15.24 16.56 -4.16
C LEU A 271 -14.49 15.72 -5.22
N TYR A 272 -15.20 14.83 -5.89
CA TYR A 272 -14.81 13.95 -6.99
C TYR A 272 -16.08 13.65 -7.79
N ASP A 273 -15.98 12.99 -8.95
CA ASP A 273 -17.19 12.61 -9.70
C ASP A 273 -16.95 11.32 -10.49
N HIS A 274 -17.78 10.30 -10.21
CA HIS A 274 -17.74 8.97 -10.83
C HIS A 274 -18.23 8.95 -12.27
N ARG A 275 -18.98 9.94 -12.71
CA ARG A 275 -19.18 10.18 -14.14
C ARG A 275 -17.85 10.25 -14.86
N TYR A 276 -16.84 10.79 -14.17
CA TYR A 276 -15.50 10.96 -14.67
C TYR A 276 -14.55 9.77 -14.43
N TYR A 277 -15.04 8.64 -13.94
CA TYR A 277 -14.27 7.44 -13.62
C TYR A 277 -13.56 6.81 -14.84
N ALA A 278 -12.31 6.32 -14.66
CA ALA A 278 -11.55 5.59 -15.69
C ALA A 278 -10.66 4.50 -15.08
N GLY A 279 -10.48 3.39 -15.82
CA GLY A 279 -9.65 2.26 -15.42
C GLY A 279 -10.38 1.21 -14.57
N PRO A 280 -9.67 0.15 -14.12
CA PRO A 280 -10.31 -0.97 -13.40
C PRO A 280 -10.37 -0.81 -11.87
N TYR A 281 -9.63 0.12 -11.25
CA TYR A 281 -9.43 0.15 -9.79
C TYR A 281 -10.15 1.28 -9.05
N GLU A 282 -11.21 1.84 -9.64
CA GLU A 282 -12.03 2.86 -9.01
C GLU A 282 -11.29 4.15 -8.61
N PHE A 283 -10.59 4.73 -9.58
CA PHE A 283 -10.00 6.05 -9.47
C PHE A 283 -10.97 7.12 -10.00
N ALA A 284 -11.84 7.64 -9.14
CA ALA A 284 -12.69 8.77 -9.50
C ALA A 284 -11.83 10.00 -9.85
N THR A 285 -12.28 10.83 -10.80
CA THR A 285 -11.54 12.04 -11.16
C THR A 285 -11.77 13.11 -10.09
N ALA A 286 -10.69 13.69 -9.57
CA ALA A 286 -10.77 14.74 -8.56
C ALA A 286 -11.43 16.00 -9.13
N ALA A 287 -12.65 16.29 -8.67
CA ALA A 287 -13.45 17.44 -9.10
C ALA A 287 -13.31 18.60 -8.13
N GLY A 288 -13.10 18.32 -6.84
CA GLY A 288 -13.08 19.30 -5.77
C GLY A 288 -12.07 20.45 -5.92
N PRO A 289 -10.91 20.27 -6.58
CA PRO A 289 -9.98 21.38 -6.85
C PRO A 289 -10.52 22.44 -7.84
N ARG A 290 -11.50 22.07 -8.67
CA ARG A 290 -12.00 22.92 -9.77
C ARG A 290 -13.18 23.77 -9.29
N ALA A 291 -13.19 25.06 -9.61
CA ALA A 291 -14.25 25.96 -9.19
C ALA A 291 -15.46 26.04 -10.15
N ILE A 292 -16.63 26.36 -9.58
CA ILE A 292 -17.75 26.97 -10.30
C ILE A 292 -17.47 28.48 -10.35
N LEU A 293 -17.60 29.09 -11.53
CA LEU A 293 -17.54 30.54 -11.69
C LEU A 293 -18.96 31.07 -11.93
N ILE A 294 -19.29 32.16 -11.26
CA ILE A 294 -20.60 32.80 -11.35
C ILE A 294 -20.49 34.27 -11.72
N ARG A 295 -21.62 34.83 -12.15
CA ARG A 295 -21.85 36.27 -12.24
C ARG A 295 -22.31 36.82 -10.89
N GLN A 296 -22.55 38.13 -10.81
CA GLN A 296 -23.10 38.78 -9.62
C GLN A 296 -24.33 38.02 -9.04
N PRO A 297 -24.27 37.54 -7.77
CA PRO A 297 -25.39 36.91 -7.09
C PRO A 297 -26.57 37.86 -6.91
N LYS A 298 -27.78 37.30 -6.81
CA LYS A 298 -29.00 38.07 -6.53
C LYS A 298 -29.78 37.44 -5.38
N LEU A 299 -30.46 38.25 -4.58
CA LEU A 299 -31.46 37.78 -3.63
C LEU A 299 -32.85 38.11 -4.17
N VAL A 300 -33.66 37.09 -4.40
CA VAL A 300 -35.02 37.23 -4.93
C VAL A 300 -36.00 36.85 -3.85
N ILE A 301 -36.83 37.80 -3.42
CA ILE A 301 -37.85 37.61 -2.38
C ILE A 301 -39.22 37.66 -3.04
N THR A 302 -39.96 36.57 -2.94
CA THR A 302 -41.37 36.52 -3.33
C THR A 302 -42.21 36.86 -2.11
N LEU A 303 -43.07 37.86 -2.27
CA LEU A 303 -43.91 38.41 -1.22
C LEU A 303 -45.39 38.15 -1.54
N LYS A 304 -46.13 37.77 -0.51
CA LYS A 304 -47.60 37.65 -0.55
C LYS A 304 -48.25 38.67 0.37
N ALA A 305 -49.57 38.85 0.23
CA ALA A 305 -50.33 39.64 1.19
C ALA A 305 -50.24 39.00 2.58
N GLY A 306 -49.99 39.80 3.62
CA GLY A 306 -49.80 39.32 4.99
C GLY A 306 -50.18 40.35 6.04
N ARG A 307 -50.14 39.97 7.32
CA ARG A 307 -50.22 40.95 8.41
C ARG A 307 -48.86 41.62 8.56
N GLY A 308 -48.83 42.95 8.58
CA GLY A 308 -47.58 43.68 8.78
C GLY A 308 -46.92 43.27 10.08
N GLU A 309 -45.63 42.93 10.03
CA GLU A 309 -44.84 42.54 11.19
C GLU A 309 -43.93 43.71 11.59
N ALA A 310 -43.94 44.08 12.87
CA ALA A 310 -43.13 45.20 13.35
C ALA A 310 -41.66 44.78 13.45
N VAL A 311 -40.79 45.46 12.70
CA VAL A 311 -39.33 45.27 12.73
C VAL A 311 -38.71 46.35 13.60
N GLY A 312 -37.74 45.98 14.46
CA GLY A 312 -36.96 46.95 15.22
C GLY A 312 -36.02 47.79 14.34
N PRO A 313 -35.32 48.79 14.89
CA PRO A 313 -34.36 49.58 14.13
C PRO A 313 -33.23 48.70 13.56
N LEU A 314 -32.99 48.81 12.25
CA LEU A 314 -31.94 48.10 11.52
C LEU A 314 -30.82 49.08 11.16
N SER A 315 -29.86 49.26 12.06
CA SER A 315 -28.63 50.00 11.75
C SER A 315 -27.58 49.01 11.22
N PRO A 316 -27.00 49.22 10.02
CA PRO A 316 -25.95 48.36 9.50
C PRO A 316 -24.78 48.24 10.47
N VAL A 317 -24.18 47.06 10.58
CA VAL A 317 -22.98 46.90 11.41
C VAL A 317 -21.81 47.66 10.78
N ASP A 318 -21.24 48.61 11.53
CA ASP A 318 -20.01 49.32 11.14
C ASP A 318 -18.79 48.42 11.41
N VAL A 319 -18.40 47.68 10.37
CA VAL A 319 -17.23 46.79 10.40
C VAL A 319 -15.92 47.57 10.59
N ALA A 320 -15.83 48.82 10.13
CA ALA A 320 -14.64 49.64 10.32
C ALA A 320 -14.49 50.06 11.78
N ALA A 321 -15.59 50.47 12.43
CA ALA A 321 -15.61 50.73 13.87
C ALA A 321 -15.30 49.45 14.68
N LEU A 322 -15.83 48.30 14.25
CA LEU A 322 -15.53 47.01 14.88
C LEU A 322 -14.04 46.65 14.78
N ALA A 323 -13.43 46.84 13.61
CA ALA A 323 -12.01 46.64 13.39
C ALA A 323 -11.16 47.56 14.28
N ALA A 324 -11.51 48.86 14.34
CA ALA A 324 -10.81 49.84 15.17
C ALA A 324 -10.91 49.50 16.68
N LYS A 325 -12.11 49.13 17.15
CA LYS A 325 -12.37 48.76 18.54
C LYS A 325 -11.53 47.58 19.01
N HIS A 326 -11.36 46.57 18.15
CA HIS A 326 -10.69 45.31 18.50
C HIS A 326 -9.25 45.19 17.98
N LYS A 327 -8.67 46.28 17.45
CA LYS A 327 -7.29 46.27 16.91
C LYS A 327 -6.23 45.90 17.95
N ALA A 328 -6.37 46.38 19.20
CA ALA A 328 -5.39 46.13 20.27
C ALA A 328 -5.72 44.87 21.11
N SER A 329 -6.98 44.45 21.11
CA SER A 329 -7.45 43.25 21.82
C SER A 329 -8.48 42.54 20.93
N PRO A 330 -8.00 41.66 20.03
CA PRO A 330 -8.86 40.96 19.09
C PRO A 330 -9.84 40.02 19.80
N VAL A 331 -11.00 39.81 19.18
CA VAL A 331 -11.98 38.81 19.62
C VAL A 331 -11.58 37.45 19.05
N GLY A 332 -11.11 36.55 19.92
CA GLY A 332 -10.56 35.25 19.51
C GLY A 332 -9.12 35.36 19.00
N SER A 333 -8.62 34.29 18.38
CA SER A 333 -7.26 34.22 17.82
C SER A 333 -7.23 33.39 16.54
N ALA A 334 -6.16 33.53 15.75
CA ALA A 334 -5.95 32.71 14.56
C ALA A 334 -5.96 31.21 14.91
N THR A 335 -6.56 30.38 14.05
CA THR A 335 -6.72 28.93 14.28
C THR A 335 -6.07 28.07 13.19
N ALA A 336 -5.81 28.64 12.01
CA ALA A 336 -4.89 28.11 11.01
C ALA A 336 -3.54 28.81 11.16
N VAL A 337 -2.61 28.19 11.89
CA VAL A 337 -1.29 28.74 12.22
C VAL A 337 -0.22 27.71 11.89
N VAL A 338 0.84 28.16 11.21
CA VAL A 338 2.02 27.32 10.93
C VAL A 338 2.99 27.41 12.12
N PRO A 339 3.54 26.28 12.61
CA PRO A 339 4.65 26.30 13.56
C PRO A 339 5.83 27.16 13.11
N THR A 340 6.46 27.85 14.06
CA THR A 340 7.67 28.64 13.80
C THR A 340 8.86 27.72 13.47
N PRO A 341 9.92 28.23 12.83
CA PRO A 341 11.14 27.43 12.57
C PRO A 341 11.70 26.75 13.83
N GLU A 342 11.69 27.43 14.97
CA GLU A 342 12.18 26.92 16.25
C GLU A 342 11.31 25.76 16.77
N GLN A 343 9.98 25.90 16.65
CA GLN A 343 9.04 24.84 17.00
C GLN A 343 9.22 23.61 16.12
N VAL A 344 9.41 23.81 14.81
CA VAL A 344 9.70 22.72 13.86
C VAL A 344 11.02 22.02 14.17
N ALA A 345 12.06 22.77 14.52
CA ALA A 345 13.35 22.21 14.92
C ALA A 345 13.22 21.36 16.21
N ALA A 346 12.48 21.83 17.20
CA ALA A 346 12.22 21.08 18.44
C ALA A 346 11.40 19.80 18.17
N LEU A 347 10.39 19.87 17.31
CA LEU A 347 9.61 18.71 16.89
C LEU A 347 10.49 17.69 16.15
N ASN A 348 11.37 18.15 15.26
CA ASN A 348 12.31 17.27 14.58
C ASN A 348 13.25 16.57 15.57
N GLN A 349 13.80 17.29 16.56
CA GLN A 349 14.63 16.69 17.60
C GLN A 349 13.86 15.63 18.39
N LYS A 350 12.60 15.90 18.76
CA LYS A 350 11.72 14.94 19.45
C LYS A 350 11.49 13.68 18.59
N PHE A 351 11.10 13.85 17.33
CA PHE A 351 10.74 12.72 16.46
C PHE A 351 11.92 11.89 15.99
N MET A 352 13.12 12.49 15.94
CA MET A 352 14.34 11.78 15.57
C MET A 352 15.04 11.14 16.77
N ALA A 353 14.59 11.38 18.01
CA ALA A 353 15.20 10.80 19.20
C ALA A 353 15.10 9.26 19.21
N ARG A 354 16.19 8.58 19.59
CA ARG A 354 16.20 7.11 19.69
C ARG A 354 15.14 6.64 20.71
N PRO A 355 14.24 5.72 20.33
CA PRO A 355 13.32 5.12 21.29
C PRO A 355 14.06 4.33 22.38
N ALA A 356 13.55 4.35 23.62
CA ALA A 356 14.21 3.68 24.76
C ALA A 356 14.43 2.17 24.55
N TRP A 357 13.50 1.50 23.84
CA TRP A 357 13.57 0.07 23.55
C TRP A 357 14.60 -0.29 22.47
N MET A 358 15.03 0.67 21.64
CA MET A 358 15.86 0.42 20.46
C MET A 358 17.34 0.48 20.84
N PRO A 359 18.15 -0.57 20.60
CA PRO A 359 19.59 -0.52 20.84
C PRO A 359 20.34 0.51 19.97
N ASP A 360 21.52 0.96 20.42
CA ASP A 360 22.32 1.95 19.69
C ASP A 360 22.74 1.49 18.29
N TRP A 361 23.09 0.20 18.14
CA TRP A 361 23.44 -0.38 16.84
C TRP A 361 22.27 -0.34 15.85
N GLN A 362 21.06 -0.60 16.33
CA GLN A 362 19.85 -0.63 15.50
C GLN A 362 19.50 0.79 15.04
N TYR A 363 19.63 1.77 15.95
CA TYR A 363 19.47 3.18 15.62
C TYR A 363 20.56 3.70 14.66
N ALA A 364 21.79 3.16 14.73
CA ALA A 364 22.84 3.47 13.76
C ALA A 364 22.48 2.98 12.34
N HIS A 365 21.99 1.75 12.20
CA HIS A 365 21.50 1.21 10.92
C HIS A 365 20.27 1.96 10.40
N LEU A 366 19.36 2.36 11.30
CA LEU A 366 18.26 3.24 10.95
C LEU A 366 18.78 4.54 10.33
N LYS A 367 19.73 5.23 10.97
CA LYS A 367 20.37 6.43 10.41
C LYS A 367 21.07 6.16 9.09
N GLN A 368 21.66 4.99 8.88
CA GLN A 368 22.22 4.60 7.60
C GLN A 368 21.13 4.56 6.51
N LEU A 369 19.99 3.90 6.77
CA LEU A 369 18.85 3.88 5.84
C LEU A 369 18.37 5.28 5.47
N LEU A 370 18.38 6.21 6.43
CA LEU A 370 17.94 7.60 6.23
C LEU A 370 18.80 8.39 5.25
N VAL A 371 20.01 7.92 4.92
CA VAL A 371 20.95 8.64 4.05
C VAL A 371 21.24 7.96 2.72
N LEU A 372 20.85 6.69 2.55
CA LEU A 372 21.18 5.88 1.35
C LEU A 372 20.74 6.53 0.03
N GLN A 373 19.59 7.19 0.01
CA GLN A 373 19.05 7.88 -1.16
C GLN A 373 19.30 9.40 -1.15
N ARG A 374 20.01 9.93 -0.13
CA ARG A 374 20.05 11.37 0.19
C ARG A 374 21.46 11.93 0.40
N GLY A 375 22.52 11.21 -0.02
CA GLY A 375 23.88 11.77 -0.09
C GLY A 375 24.58 11.96 1.28
N GLY A 376 24.27 11.13 2.28
CA GLY A 376 25.12 10.93 3.45
C GLY A 376 24.74 11.65 4.76
N ASN A 377 23.84 12.64 4.75
CA ASN A 377 23.41 13.35 5.96
C ASN A 377 21.95 13.06 6.34
N VAL A 378 21.70 12.83 7.64
CA VAL A 378 20.35 12.60 8.15
C VAL A 378 19.57 13.92 8.12
N GLN A 379 18.68 14.04 7.14
CA GLN A 379 17.80 15.19 7.01
C GLN A 379 16.65 15.17 8.03
N PRO A 380 16.04 16.32 8.37
CA PRO A 380 14.82 16.38 9.17
C PRO A 380 13.69 15.48 8.66
N PHE A 381 12.80 15.01 9.54
CA PHE A 381 11.80 13.98 9.23
C PHE A 381 10.95 14.29 7.96
N TYR A 382 10.56 15.56 7.78
CA TYR A 382 9.70 16.02 6.68
C TYR A 382 10.33 15.98 5.28
N TYR A 383 11.66 15.85 5.16
CA TYR A 383 12.31 15.62 3.85
C TYR A 383 11.86 14.31 3.18
N ARG A 384 11.30 13.38 3.95
CA ARG A 384 10.86 12.04 3.49
C ARG A 384 9.39 12.02 3.08
N ALA A 385 8.64 13.02 3.51
CA ALA A 385 7.24 13.18 3.13
C ALA A 385 7.09 14.02 1.84
N VAL A 386 8.21 14.48 1.27
CA VAL A 386 8.27 15.26 0.04
C VAL A 386 9.19 14.57 -0.97
N PRO A 387 8.77 14.41 -2.25
CA PRO A 387 9.62 13.81 -3.27
C PRO A 387 10.93 14.56 -3.50
N ASN A 388 11.99 13.82 -3.83
CA ASN A 388 13.32 14.37 -4.10
C ASN A 388 13.33 15.49 -5.17
N HIS A 389 12.55 15.35 -6.25
CA HIS A 389 12.54 16.35 -7.32
C HIS A 389 11.98 17.70 -6.84
N VAL A 390 11.01 17.69 -5.93
CA VAL A 390 10.43 18.89 -5.34
C VAL A 390 11.45 19.60 -4.45
N ILE A 391 12.15 18.84 -3.60
CA ILE A 391 13.19 19.38 -2.71
C ILE A 391 14.32 20.00 -3.53
N ASN A 392 14.78 19.31 -4.57
CA ASN A 392 15.84 19.80 -5.44
C ASN A 392 15.45 21.09 -6.18
N ASP A 393 14.22 21.17 -6.68
CA ASP A 393 13.69 22.37 -7.32
C ASP A 393 13.60 23.55 -6.33
N LEU A 394 13.11 23.32 -5.12
CA LEU A 394 13.06 24.31 -4.04
C LEU A 394 14.44 24.86 -3.69
N ILE A 395 15.40 23.98 -3.43
CA ILE A 395 16.78 24.37 -3.08
C ILE A 395 17.44 25.12 -4.25
N SER A 396 17.23 24.65 -5.48
CA SER A 396 17.75 25.32 -6.68
C SER A 396 17.23 26.75 -6.79
N LYS A 397 15.92 26.95 -6.63
CA LYS A 397 15.29 28.27 -6.67
C LYS A 397 15.74 29.18 -5.52
N ALA A 398 15.85 28.64 -4.31
CA ALA A 398 16.34 29.41 -3.16
C ALA A 398 17.75 29.95 -3.41
N ARG A 399 18.64 29.11 -3.96
CA ARG A 399 20.02 29.51 -4.33
C ARG A 399 20.04 30.51 -5.49
N GLN A 400 19.18 30.34 -6.49
CA GLN A 400 19.06 31.29 -7.60
C GLN A 400 18.60 32.67 -7.11
N ASN A 401 17.61 32.73 -6.23
CA ASN A 401 17.05 33.96 -5.69
C ASN A 401 18.03 34.72 -4.77
N ALA A 402 18.84 34.00 -3.99
CA ALA A 402 19.86 34.62 -3.15
C ALA A 402 21.02 35.23 -3.98
N GLY A 403 21.20 34.77 -5.23
CA GLY A 403 22.31 35.15 -6.10
C GLY A 403 23.49 34.17 -5.99
N LYS A 404 24.27 34.05 -7.09
CA LYS A 404 25.31 33.01 -7.27
C LYS A 404 26.36 32.92 -6.16
N ASN A 405 26.56 33.99 -5.37
CA ASN A 405 27.60 34.09 -4.35
C ASN A 405 27.05 34.19 -2.91
N VAL A 406 25.74 34.04 -2.70
CA VAL A 406 25.13 34.12 -1.37
C VAL A 406 24.77 32.73 -0.88
N GLN A 407 25.32 32.35 0.27
CA GLN A 407 24.98 31.09 0.93
C GLN A 407 23.64 31.24 1.65
N VAL A 408 22.64 30.45 1.26
CA VAL A 408 21.37 30.35 1.98
C VAL A 408 21.60 29.53 3.26
N PRO A 409 21.22 30.03 4.45
CA PRO A 409 21.32 29.26 5.69
C PRO A 409 20.56 27.93 5.61
N GLN A 410 21.14 26.85 6.15
CA GLN A 410 20.51 25.52 6.11
C GLN A 410 19.16 25.49 6.83
N ALA A 411 19.02 26.23 7.94
CA ALA A 411 17.77 26.34 8.68
C ALA A 411 16.62 26.92 7.84
N ASP A 412 16.93 27.87 6.94
CA ASP A 412 15.93 28.46 6.04
C ASP A 412 15.50 27.47 4.95
N LEU A 413 16.45 26.68 4.43
CA LEU A 413 16.16 25.60 3.48
C LEU A 413 15.30 24.50 4.14
N ASP A 414 15.66 24.10 5.36
CA ASP A 414 14.95 23.12 6.15
C ASP A 414 13.51 23.57 6.41
N TYR A 415 13.31 24.81 6.84
CA TYR A 415 11.97 25.37 7.04
C TYR A 415 11.19 25.47 5.71
N ALA A 416 11.84 25.83 4.60
CA ALA A 416 11.20 25.84 3.29
C ALA A 416 10.73 24.44 2.85
N VAL A 417 11.49 23.38 3.14
CA VAL A 417 11.06 21.99 2.86
C VAL A 417 9.91 21.58 3.78
N TYR A 418 9.92 22.01 5.05
CA TYR A 418 8.77 21.80 5.94
C TYR A 418 7.50 22.47 5.40
N LEU A 419 7.58 23.72 4.95
CA LEU A 419 6.45 24.41 4.33
C LEU A 419 5.98 23.70 3.06
N ALA A 420 6.92 23.19 2.26
CA ALA A 420 6.61 22.41 1.06
C ALA A 420 5.91 21.09 1.37
N TRP A 421 6.22 20.43 2.50
CA TRP A 421 5.46 19.26 2.97
C TRP A 421 4.03 19.64 3.33
N LEU A 422 3.83 20.75 4.04
CA LEU A 422 2.47 21.24 4.33
C LEU A 422 1.70 21.54 3.04
N ASP A 423 2.34 22.19 2.07
CA ASP A 423 1.73 22.51 0.77
C ASP A 423 1.54 21.26 -0.10
N TRP A 424 2.36 20.22 0.08
CA TRP A 424 2.20 18.92 -0.55
C TRP A 424 0.91 18.23 -0.06
N ILE A 425 0.64 18.27 1.24
CA ILE A 425 -0.61 17.76 1.78
C ILE A 425 -1.76 18.69 1.41
N ASN A 426 -1.63 19.99 1.68
CA ASN A 426 -2.69 20.98 1.54
C ASN A 426 -3.13 21.14 0.07
N GLY A 427 -2.22 21.05 -0.90
CA GLY A 427 -2.56 21.09 -2.32
C GLY A 427 -3.12 19.77 -2.87
N ARG A 428 -3.21 18.70 -2.08
CA ARG A 428 -3.61 17.37 -2.57
C ARG A 428 -5.12 17.33 -2.85
N PRO A 429 -5.55 16.90 -4.05
CA PRO A 429 -6.96 16.65 -4.31
C PRO A 429 -7.52 15.55 -3.40
N LEU A 430 -8.81 15.61 -3.05
CA LEU A 430 -9.44 14.49 -2.35
C LEU A 430 -9.50 13.24 -3.25
N ARG A 431 -9.40 12.07 -2.63
CA ARG A 431 -9.27 10.77 -3.28
C ARG A 431 -8.04 10.61 -4.17
N PHE A 432 -6.95 11.32 -3.86
CA PHE A 432 -5.70 11.20 -4.62
C PHE A 432 -4.99 9.87 -4.33
N TYR A 433 -4.61 9.15 -5.39
CA TYR A 433 -3.89 7.87 -5.32
C TYR A 433 -2.44 8.05 -5.79
N GLU A 434 -1.49 7.81 -4.89
CA GLU A 434 -0.03 7.95 -5.11
C GLU A 434 0.66 6.57 -5.24
N GLY A 435 -0.10 5.48 -5.33
CA GLY A 435 0.41 4.10 -5.41
C GLY A 435 -0.01 3.23 -4.23
N HIS A 436 0.49 1.99 -4.18
CA HIS A 436 0.09 1.03 -3.13
C HIS A 436 0.44 1.49 -1.71
N LEU A 437 1.45 2.37 -1.54
CA LEU A 437 1.80 2.92 -0.24
C LEU A 437 0.91 4.10 0.21
N THR A 438 -0.04 4.58 -0.60
CA THR A 438 -0.88 5.76 -0.26
C THR A 438 -1.47 5.68 1.14
N ALA A 439 -2.04 4.52 1.52
CA ALA A 439 -2.62 4.32 2.84
C ALA A 439 -1.56 4.23 3.94
N ALA A 440 -0.48 3.49 3.70
CA ALA A 440 0.59 3.28 4.66
C ALA A 440 1.32 4.59 4.99
N SER A 441 1.70 5.36 3.97
CA SER A 441 2.35 6.67 4.14
C SER A 441 1.48 7.64 4.93
N ASN A 442 0.18 7.72 4.64
CA ASN A 442 -0.73 8.59 5.39
C ASN A 442 -0.83 8.21 6.87
N VAL A 443 -0.93 6.91 7.16
CA VAL A 443 -1.00 6.41 8.54
C VAL A 443 0.29 6.72 9.29
N SER A 444 1.45 6.45 8.69
CA SER A 444 2.75 6.77 9.30
C SER A 444 2.90 8.27 9.54
N GLU A 445 2.52 9.13 8.58
CA GLU A 445 2.54 10.58 8.75
C GLU A 445 1.60 11.06 9.87
N TRP A 446 0.37 10.53 9.92
CA TRP A 446 -0.62 10.90 10.92
C TRP A 446 -0.21 10.49 12.33
N TYR A 447 0.14 9.22 12.54
CA TYR A 447 0.42 8.75 13.89
C TYR A 447 1.79 9.17 14.42
N ASN A 448 2.79 9.35 13.55
CA ASN A 448 4.13 9.79 14.00
C ASN A 448 4.26 11.31 14.06
N TYR A 449 3.62 12.06 13.14
CA TYR A 449 3.96 13.47 12.92
C TYR A 449 2.77 14.44 12.95
N ARG A 450 1.55 14.01 13.31
CA ARG A 450 0.37 14.92 13.37
C ARG A 450 0.61 16.20 14.18
N GLU A 451 1.40 16.14 15.25
CA GLU A 451 1.70 17.32 16.08
C GLU A 451 2.44 18.42 15.30
N ALA A 452 3.15 18.07 14.22
CA ALA A 452 3.81 19.02 13.33
C ALA A 452 2.93 19.50 12.16
N ILE A 453 1.72 18.95 12.02
CA ILE A 453 0.79 19.31 10.94
C ILE A 453 -0.24 20.31 11.49
N PRO A 454 -0.39 21.52 10.94
CA PRO A 454 -1.41 22.47 11.39
C PRO A 454 -2.83 21.90 11.30
N ALA A 455 -3.72 22.30 12.21
CA ALA A 455 -5.09 21.78 12.29
C ALA A 455 -5.87 21.91 10.96
N ALA A 456 -5.68 22.99 10.20
CA ALA A 456 -6.29 23.17 8.89
C ALA A 456 -5.84 22.12 7.85
N VAL A 457 -4.57 21.70 7.91
CA VAL A 457 -4.02 20.66 7.02
C VAL A 457 -4.45 19.27 7.50
N GLN A 458 -4.53 19.04 8.82
CA GLN A 458 -5.10 17.81 9.38
C GLN A 458 -6.56 17.60 8.93
N ASP A 459 -7.37 18.66 8.90
CA ASP A 459 -8.76 18.60 8.44
C ASP A 459 -8.85 18.13 6.99
N LEU A 460 -7.92 18.56 6.12
CA LEU A 460 -7.86 18.08 4.74
C LEU A 460 -7.55 16.58 4.66
N ILE A 461 -6.63 16.07 5.50
CA ILE A 461 -6.36 14.62 5.58
C ILE A 461 -7.64 13.87 5.97
N VAL A 462 -8.34 14.33 7.00
CA VAL A 462 -9.61 13.74 7.45
C VAL A 462 -10.63 13.76 6.31
N ARG A 463 -10.84 14.90 5.66
CA ARG A 463 -11.77 15.05 4.52
C ARG A 463 -11.40 14.15 3.34
N ASN A 464 -10.11 14.00 3.04
CA ASN A 464 -9.62 13.11 1.98
C ASN A 464 -9.99 11.65 2.26
N TRP A 465 -9.77 11.19 3.50
CA TRP A 465 -10.10 9.82 3.88
C TRP A 465 -11.60 9.60 4.10
N THR A 466 -12.35 10.61 4.54
CA THR A 466 -13.82 10.57 4.52
C THR A 466 -14.34 10.37 3.10
N ALA A 467 -13.74 11.07 2.11
CA ALA A 467 -14.11 10.91 0.71
C ALA A 467 -13.77 9.52 0.15
N TRP A 468 -12.61 8.96 0.52
CA TRP A 468 -12.23 7.58 0.15
C TRP A 468 -13.13 6.52 0.80
N LEU A 469 -13.45 6.69 2.09
CA LEU A 469 -14.10 5.66 2.90
C LEU A 469 -15.62 5.77 2.92
N MET A 470 -16.21 6.89 2.47
CA MET A 470 -17.67 7.07 2.33
C MET A 470 -18.44 6.52 3.53
N PRO A 471 -18.18 7.03 4.75
CA PRO A 471 -18.65 6.41 6.00
C PRO A 471 -20.18 6.36 6.13
N ASP A 472 -20.88 7.22 5.39
CA ASP A 472 -22.34 7.26 5.28
C ASP A 472 -22.93 6.08 4.50
N ARG A 473 -22.12 5.35 3.72
CA ARG A 473 -22.56 4.17 2.95
C ARG A 473 -22.26 2.86 3.66
N GLU A 474 -23.25 1.97 3.61
CA GLU A 474 -23.10 0.56 3.99
C GLU A 474 -22.32 -0.20 2.93
N SER A 475 -21.66 -1.30 3.32
CA SER A 475 -20.95 -2.17 2.37
C SER A 475 -21.79 -3.38 2.01
N ALA A 476 -21.78 -3.77 0.74
CA ALA A 476 -22.19 -5.10 0.33
C ALA A 476 -21.20 -6.12 0.92
N VAL A 477 -21.74 -7.21 1.48
CA VAL A 477 -20.96 -8.23 2.19
C VAL A 477 -21.00 -9.56 1.43
N ALA A 478 -22.13 -9.90 0.80
CA ALA A 478 -22.26 -11.13 0.02
C ALA A 478 -21.57 -10.99 -1.35
N ILE A 479 -20.90 -12.04 -1.81
CA ILE A 479 -20.15 -12.05 -3.08
C ILE A 479 -21.04 -11.66 -4.26
N GLY A 480 -22.28 -12.17 -4.31
CA GLY A 480 -23.24 -11.84 -5.36
C GLY A 480 -23.64 -10.36 -5.37
N GLU A 481 -23.82 -9.75 -4.20
CA GLU A 481 -24.12 -8.32 -4.06
C GLU A 481 -22.92 -7.46 -4.48
N MET A 482 -21.71 -7.83 -4.04
CA MET A 482 -20.47 -7.11 -4.36
C MET A 482 -20.17 -7.12 -5.86
N ALA A 483 -20.49 -8.20 -6.56
CA ALA A 483 -20.28 -8.33 -7.99
C ALA A 483 -21.40 -7.69 -8.83
N ASN A 484 -22.52 -7.28 -8.21
CA ASN A 484 -23.68 -6.78 -8.93
C ASN A 484 -23.46 -5.36 -9.46
N PHE A 485 -22.99 -5.25 -10.70
CA PHE A 485 -22.84 -3.96 -11.39
C PHE A 485 -24.18 -3.26 -11.65
N ALA A 486 -25.31 -3.91 -11.43
CA ALA A 486 -26.62 -3.29 -11.54
C ALA A 486 -27.20 -2.78 -10.22
N ASP A 487 -26.48 -2.91 -9.11
CA ASP A 487 -26.93 -2.41 -7.82
C ASP A 487 -27.21 -0.89 -7.87
N VAL A 488 -28.38 -0.49 -7.34
CA VAL A 488 -28.80 0.91 -7.19
C VAL A 488 -29.12 1.26 -5.73
N SER A 489 -28.85 0.34 -4.79
CA SER A 489 -29.18 0.49 -3.38
C SER A 489 -28.36 1.60 -2.69
N GLY A 490 -27.20 1.94 -3.27
CA GLY A 490 -26.25 2.88 -2.71
C GLY A 490 -25.26 2.26 -1.74
N LYS A 491 -25.32 0.93 -1.52
CA LYS A 491 -24.28 0.18 -0.83
C LYS A 491 -22.98 0.21 -1.62
N LEU A 492 -21.85 0.24 -0.93
CA LEU A 492 -20.53 0.06 -1.53
C LEU A 492 -20.39 -1.37 -2.04
N ILE A 493 -20.16 -1.52 -3.34
CA ILE A 493 -19.88 -2.81 -3.99
C ILE A 493 -18.40 -2.92 -4.37
N HIS A 494 -18.02 -4.00 -5.05
CA HIS A 494 -16.63 -4.20 -5.46
C HIS A 494 -16.17 -3.06 -6.40
N PRO A 495 -14.97 -2.47 -6.21
CA PRO A 495 -14.47 -1.38 -7.07
C PRO A 495 -14.34 -1.79 -8.54
N MET A 496 -14.14 -3.08 -8.78
CA MET A 496 -14.11 -3.70 -10.12
C MET A 496 -15.48 -4.25 -10.58
N ALA A 497 -16.60 -3.88 -9.97
CA ALA A 497 -17.90 -4.42 -10.37
C ALA A 497 -18.24 -4.10 -11.85
N ASP A 498 -17.73 -3.00 -12.41
CA ASP A 498 -17.90 -2.69 -13.85
C ASP A 498 -16.86 -3.33 -14.77
N ASP A 499 -16.01 -4.20 -14.23
CA ASP A 499 -15.04 -4.97 -15.00
C ASP A 499 -15.59 -6.39 -15.26
N PRO A 500 -15.59 -6.89 -16.51
CA PRO A 500 -16.08 -8.24 -16.83
C PRO A 500 -15.45 -9.37 -16.03
N ARG A 501 -14.23 -9.16 -15.49
CA ARG A 501 -13.53 -10.15 -14.66
C ARG A 501 -14.21 -10.39 -13.32
N VAL A 502 -15.00 -9.44 -12.83
CA VAL A 502 -15.63 -9.48 -11.50
C VAL A 502 -17.14 -9.28 -11.60
N GLY A 503 -17.56 -8.26 -12.35
CA GLY A 503 -18.94 -7.83 -12.48
C GLY A 503 -19.88 -8.86 -13.07
N LYS A 504 -20.98 -9.16 -12.36
CA LYS A 504 -22.05 -10.02 -12.83
C LYS A 504 -23.42 -9.50 -12.41
N HIS A 505 -24.40 -9.54 -13.32
CA HIS A 505 -25.81 -9.27 -13.04
C HIS A 505 -26.67 -10.22 -13.86
N ASP A 506 -27.56 -10.97 -13.22
CA ASP A 506 -28.47 -11.93 -13.86
C ASP A 506 -27.78 -12.89 -14.85
N GLY A 507 -26.59 -13.36 -14.46
CA GLY A 507 -25.77 -14.27 -15.28
C GLY A 507 -24.97 -13.59 -16.39
N GLN A 508 -25.16 -12.30 -16.64
CA GLN A 508 -24.40 -11.50 -17.60
C GLN A 508 -23.17 -10.87 -16.95
N SER A 509 -22.02 -10.90 -17.62
CA SER A 509 -20.83 -10.18 -17.20
C SER A 509 -20.95 -8.69 -17.51
N ALA A 510 -20.29 -7.84 -16.70
CA ALA A 510 -20.09 -6.44 -17.03
C ALA A 510 -19.35 -6.28 -18.37
N VAL A 511 -19.56 -5.16 -19.07
CA VAL A 511 -18.87 -4.87 -20.33
C VAL A 511 -17.64 -4.01 -20.06
N TRP A 512 -16.51 -4.34 -20.68
CA TRP A 512 -15.29 -3.53 -20.61
C TRP A 512 -15.59 -2.06 -20.86
N GLY A 513 -15.16 -1.20 -19.92
CA GLY A 513 -15.37 0.25 -19.93
C GLY A 513 -16.82 0.65 -20.23
N GLN A 514 -17.77 0.03 -19.55
CA GLN A 514 -19.15 0.51 -19.52
C GLN A 514 -19.36 1.74 -18.61
N GLY A 515 -18.29 2.36 -18.12
CA GLY A 515 -18.35 3.47 -17.16
C GLY A 515 -18.92 3.03 -15.81
N ASP A 516 -19.17 4.00 -14.93
CA ASP A 516 -19.83 3.72 -13.64
C ASP A 516 -21.34 3.52 -13.84
N THR A 517 -21.81 2.28 -13.69
CA THR A 517 -23.22 1.93 -13.91
C THR A 517 -24.16 2.49 -12.85
N TYR A 518 -23.70 2.64 -11.62
CA TYR A 518 -24.50 3.20 -10.52
C TYR A 518 -24.86 4.66 -10.81
N TYR A 519 -23.87 5.48 -11.17
CA TYR A 519 -24.07 6.86 -11.59
C TYR A 519 -25.04 6.94 -12.77
N LYS A 520 -24.83 6.14 -13.82
CA LYS A 520 -25.71 6.16 -15.01
C LYS A 520 -27.19 5.91 -14.69
N LYS A 521 -27.47 5.09 -13.68
CA LYS A 521 -28.84 4.71 -13.28
C LYS A 521 -29.44 5.67 -12.27
N THR A 522 -28.63 6.28 -11.41
CA THR A 522 -29.11 7.05 -10.25
C THR A 522 -28.85 8.55 -10.34
N GLY A 523 -27.89 8.97 -11.14
CA GLY A 523 -27.36 10.34 -11.16
C GLY A 523 -26.47 10.70 -9.97
N ASP A 524 -26.23 9.78 -9.01
CA ASP A 524 -25.40 10.06 -7.84
C ASP A 524 -23.92 10.04 -8.21
N TRP A 525 -23.35 11.25 -8.36
CA TRP A 525 -21.96 11.49 -8.74
C TRP A 525 -20.93 10.89 -7.77
N ARG A 526 -21.33 10.61 -6.52
CA ARG A 526 -20.44 9.99 -5.51
C ARG A 526 -20.14 8.53 -5.83
N GLY A 527 -20.88 7.90 -6.74
CA GLY A 527 -20.74 6.47 -7.04
C GLY A 527 -21.09 5.58 -5.85
N ASN A 528 -20.90 4.27 -6.01
CA ASN A 528 -21.12 3.28 -4.96
C ASN A 528 -19.93 2.32 -4.81
N LYS A 529 -18.71 2.82 -4.98
CA LYS A 529 -17.49 2.01 -4.93
C LYS A 529 -16.47 2.68 -4.00
N SER A 530 -15.62 1.85 -3.37
CA SER A 530 -14.37 2.31 -2.76
C SER A 530 -13.29 1.23 -2.89
N PHE A 531 -12.07 1.56 -3.35
CA PHE A 531 -10.92 0.65 -3.32
C PHE A 531 -10.67 0.08 -1.92
N PHE A 532 -10.92 0.89 -0.89
CA PHE A 532 -10.61 0.58 0.50
C PHE A 532 -11.79 -0.05 1.26
N ARG A 533 -12.96 -0.25 0.67
CA ARG A 533 -14.12 -0.84 1.38
C ARG A 533 -14.92 -1.81 0.52
N SER A 534 -15.68 -2.69 1.15
CA SER A 534 -16.35 -3.83 0.51
C SER A 534 -15.38 -4.73 -0.26
N GLY A 535 -15.10 -4.46 -1.53
CA GLY A 535 -14.40 -5.35 -2.46
C GLY A 535 -13.12 -5.99 -1.92
N PHE A 536 -11.98 -5.31 -1.95
CA PHE A 536 -10.69 -5.89 -1.53
C PHE A 536 -10.58 -6.15 -0.01
N THR A 537 -11.57 -5.74 0.80
CA THR A 537 -11.65 -6.07 2.22
C THR A 537 -12.55 -7.27 2.52
N ARG A 538 -13.36 -7.73 1.54
CA ARG A 538 -14.29 -8.88 1.69
C ARG A 538 -14.07 -9.97 0.62
N SER A 539 -13.42 -9.63 -0.48
CA SER A 539 -13.10 -10.47 -1.64
C SER A 539 -11.59 -10.70 -1.80
N LEU A 540 -11.26 -11.87 -2.35
CA LEU A 540 -9.89 -12.29 -2.59
C LEU A 540 -9.23 -11.48 -3.70
N SER A 541 -7.98 -11.08 -3.49
CA SER A 541 -7.10 -10.53 -4.53
C SER A 541 -5.68 -11.04 -4.31
N THR A 542 -4.65 -10.34 -4.78
CA THR A 542 -3.26 -10.59 -4.39
C THR A 542 -2.96 -9.95 -3.04
N ALA A 543 -2.01 -10.49 -2.28
CA ALA A 543 -1.75 -10.06 -0.91
C ALA A 543 -1.47 -8.56 -0.78
N ASN A 544 -0.69 -7.97 -1.68
CA ASN A 544 -0.46 -6.51 -1.72
C ASN A 544 -1.76 -5.67 -1.84
N PHE A 545 -2.76 -6.12 -2.62
CA PHE A 545 -4.04 -5.42 -2.74
C PHE A 545 -4.87 -5.52 -1.46
N ASN A 546 -5.02 -6.74 -0.92
CA ASN A 546 -5.78 -6.94 0.31
C ASN A 546 -5.12 -6.18 1.48
N SER A 547 -3.80 -6.25 1.65
CA SER A 547 -3.08 -5.50 2.70
C SER A 547 -3.28 -3.98 2.54
N THR A 548 -3.10 -3.43 1.32
CA THR A 548 -3.30 -1.99 1.08
C THR A 548 -4.73 -1.55 1.39
N ALA A 549 -5.73 -2.29 0.91
CA ALA A 549 -7.14 -1.98 1.12
C ALA A 549 -7.50 -2.01 2.61
N VAL A 550 -7.06 -3.06 3.31
CA VAL A 550 -7.31 -3.27 4.74
C VAL A 550 -6.64 -2.20 5.60
N THR A 551 -5.37 -1.84 5.33
CA THR A 551 -4.68 -0.74 6.01
C THR A 551 -5.45 0.58 5.82
N GLY A 552 -5.90 0.85 4.59
CA GLY A 552 -6.74 2.00 4.28
C GLY A 552 -8.04 2.02 5.08
N ALA A 553 -8.80 0.93 5.04
CA ALA A 553 -10.09 0.79 5.70
C ALA A 553 -9.99 0.93 7.23
N LEU A 554 -9.07 0.17 7.85
CA LEU A 554 -8.99 0.03 9.30
C LEU A 554 -8.35 1.27 9.92
N LEU A 555 -7.11 1.60 9.53
CA LEU A 555 -6.34 2.64 10.21
C LEU A 555 -6.74 4.05 9.77
N ASN A 556 -7.08 4.27 8.49
CA ASN A 556 -7.66 5.57 8.12
C ASN A 556 -9.14 5.66 8.54
N GLY A 557 -9.84 4.54 8.70
CA GLY A 557 -11.13 4.48 9.39
C GLY A 557 -11.06 4.95 10.84
N GLN A 558 -10.03 4.56 11.58
CA GLN A 558 -9.73 5.08 12.92
C GLN A 558 -9.45 6.60 12.89
N ILE A 559 -8.68 7.08 11.90
CA ILE A 559 -8.37 8.52 11.75
C ILE A 559 -9.64 9.35 11.58
N VAL A 560 -10.60 8.89 10.76
CA VAL A 560 -11.85 9.63 10.50
C VAL A 560 -13.01 9.24 11.42
N GLY A 561 -12.80 8.31 12.36
CA GLY A 561 -13.83 7.82 13.28
C GLY A 561 -14.96 6.99 12.63
N SER A 562 -14.70 6.31 11.52
CA SER A 562 -15.72 5.51 10.81
C SER A 562 -15.81 4.07 11.30
N ALA A 563 -16.87 3.76 12.06
CA ALA A 563 -17.14 2.40 12.52
C ALA A 563 -17.33 1.40 11.36
N ARG A 564 -18.01 1.81 10.28
CA ARG A 564 -18.23 0.94 9.11
C ARG A 564 -16.95 0.65 8.33
N ALA A 565 -16.05 1.63 8.19
CA ALA A 565 -14.76 1.41 7.55
C ALA A 565 -13.85 0.50 8.40
N MET A 566 -13.85 0.70 9.73
CA MET A 566 -13.14 -0.18 10.65
C MET A 566 -13.68 -1.61 10.62
N ASP A 567 -15.01 -1.82 10.49
CA ASP A 567 -15.60 -3.16 10.35
C ASP A 567 -15.15 -3.86 9.06
N ASP A 568 -15.18 -3.15 7.92
CA ASP A 568 -14.66 -3.68 6.66
C ASP A 568 -13.17 -4.04 6.77
N GLY A 569 -12.38 -3.12 7.34
CA GLY A 569 -10.95 -3.32 7.58
C GLY A 569 -10.68 -4.51 8.48
N ARG A 570 -11.37 -4.65 9.61
CA ARG A 570 -11.22 -5.78 10.53
C ARG A 570 -11.59 -7.11 9.88
N SER A 571 -12.71 -7.14 9.15
CA SER A 571 -13.11 -8.31 8.39
C SER A 571 -12.04 -8.73 7.39
N GLY A 572 -11.45 -7.76 6.69
CA GLY A 572 -10.39 -8.02 5.71
C GLY A 572 -9.07 -8.42 6.37
N LEU A 573 -8.66 -7.75 7.44
CA LEU A 573 -7.46 -8.06 8.23
C LEU A 573 -7.45 -9.52 8.64
N MET A 574 -8.52 -9.96 9.30
CA MET A 574 -8.62 -11.32 9.79
C MET A 574 -8.63 -12.31 8.63
N LYS A 575 -9.43 -12.09 7.59
CA LYS A 575 -9.60 -13.06 6.50
C LYS A 575 -8.36 -13.17 5.59
N PHE A 576 -7.77 -12.04 5.21
CA PHE A 576 -6.79 -11.97 4.13
C PHE A 576 -5.34 -11.82 4.65
N PRO A 577 -4.82 -10.65 5.09
CA PRO A 577 -3.46 -10.56 5.61
C PRO A 577 -3.15 -11.59 6.70
N PHE A 578 -4.08 -11.80 7.63
CA PHE A 578 -3.86 -12.67 8.77
C PHE A 578 -4.04 -14.16 8.43
N TRP A 579 -5.27 -14.61 8.16
CA TRP A 579 -5.53 -16.04 7.92
C TRP A 579 -4.95 -16.54 6.60
N MET A 580 -5.31 -15.93 5.47
CA MET A 580 -4.95 -16.48 4.17
C MET A 580 -3.49 -16.27 3.81
N TRP A 581 -2.97 -15.05 3.96
CA TRP A 581 -1.65 -14.67 3.43
C TRP A 581 -0.49 -14.96 4.37
N THR A 582 -0.74 -15.03 5.69
CA THR A 582 0.30 -15.28 6.68
C THR A 582 0.26 -16.71 7.23
N TYR A 583 -0.92 -17.21 7.58
CA TYR A 583 -1.09 -18.50 8.28
C TYR A 583 -1.85 -19.57 7.49
N GLY A 584 -2.12 -19.32 6.20
CA GLY A 584 -2.85 -20.25 5.33
C GLY A 584 -1.99 -21.43 4.87
N SER A 585 -0.67 -21.34 5.03
CA SER A 585 0.31 -22.39 4.74
C SER A 585 1.63 -22.12 5.48
N GLY A 586 2.69 -22.88 5.17
CA GLY A 586 4.03 -22.70 5.73
C GLY A 586 4.63 -21.32 5.47
N VAL A 587 4.45 -20.77 4.27
CA VAL A 587 4.89 -19.42 3.87
C VAL A 587 3.85 -18.73 2.99
N GLY A 588 3.82 -17.39 3.03
CA GLY A 588 2.81 -16.61 2.29
C GLY A 588 2.92 -16.67 0.77
N GLN A 589 1.85 -16.25 0.07
CA GLN A 589 1.80 -16.16 -1.41
C GLN A 589 3.00 -15.41 -1.99
N GLU A 590 3.35 -14.29 -1.36
CA GLU A 590 4.41 -13.37 -1.79
C GLU A 590 5.77 -13.69 -1.15
N TYR A 591 5.96 -14.87 -0.57
CA TYR A 591 7.23 -15.28 0.01
C TYR A 591 8.40 -15.07 -0.97
N ILE A 592 9.32 -14.17 -0.60
CA ILE A 592 10.50 -13.73 -1.38
C ILE A 592 10.15 -13.14 -2.77
N ASP A 593 8.94 -12.60 -2.91
CA ASP A 593 8.61 -11.64 -3.96
C ASP A 593 9.08 -10.24 -3.52
N HIS A 594 10.25 -9.82 -4.03
CA HIS A 594 11.08 -8.77 -3.43
C HIS A 594 10.35 -7.44 -3.17
N TYR A 595 9.46 -7.02 -4.05
CA TYR A 595 8.76 -5.75 -3.93
C TYR A 595 7.29 -5.90 -3.52
N TYR A 596 6.56 -6.91 -4.01
CA TYR A 596 5.15 -7.09 -3.59
C TYR A 596 5.03 -7.45 -2.10
N TRP A 597 5.91 -8.33 -1.61
CA TRP A 597 5.92 -8.63 -0.18
C TRP A 597 6.32 -7.41 0.66
N ALA A 598 7.25 -6.60 0.15
CA ALA A 598 7.64 -5.35 0.80
C ALA A 598 6.45 -4.38 0.91
N ILE A 599 5.65 -4.23 -0.16
CA ILE A 599 4.42 -3.44 -0.18
C ILE A 599 3.41 -3.97 0.85
N ALA A 600 3.15 -5.29 0.86
CA ALA A 600 2.23 -5.89 1.83
C ALA A 600 2.69 -5.66 3.28
N THR A 601 3.99 -5.86 3.54
CA THR A 601 4.59 -5.67 4.87
C THR A 601 4.55 -4.21 5.32
N ALA A 602 4.68 -3.24 4.40
CA ALA A 602 4.58 -1.81 4.73
C ALA A 602 3.23 -1.46 5.37
N GLY A 603 2.13 -2.01 4.85
CA GLY A 603 0.80 -1.85 5.44
C GLY A 603 0.59 -2.70 6.70
N ASN A 604 1.07 -3.96 6.68
CA ASN A 604 0.84 -4.91 7.78
C ASN A 604 1.53 -4.48 9.09
N LYS A 605 2.71 -3.84 9.02
CA LYS A 605 3.43 -3.35 10.21
C LYS A 605 2.60 -2.38 11.03
N LEU A 606 1.81 -1.56 10.35
CA LEU A 606 1.04 -0.48 10.96
C LEU A 606 -0.10 -1.01 11.84
N PHE A 607 -0.57 -2.25 11.62
CA PHE A 607 -1.55 -2.87 12.51
C PHE A 607 -0.98 -3.11 13.90
N ALA A 608 0.25 -3.63 13.99
CA ALA A 608 0.94 -3.87 15.26
C ALA A 608 1.23 -2.58 16.02
N ASP A 609 1.47 -1.49 15.29
CA ASP A 609 1.89 -0.22 15.88
C ASP A 609 0.71 0.69 16.27
N TYR A 610 -0.35 0.73 15.44
CA TYR A 610 -1.36 1.80 15.52
C TYR A 610 -2.81 1.34 15.62
N CYS A 611 -3.14 0.04 15.48
CA CYS A 611 -4.50 -0.42 15.75
C CYS A 611 -4.88 -0.07 17.19
N GLN A 612 -6.04 0.55 17.41
CA GLN A 612 -6.50 0.92 18.75
C GLN A 612 -7.09 -0.28 19.50
N ASP A 613 -7.80 -1.15 18.77
CA ASP A 613 -8.33 -2.39 19.31
C ASP A 613 -7.19 -3.37 19.61
N PRO A 614 -7.09 -3.90 20.85
CA PRO A 614 -6.05 -4.85 21.21
C PRO A 614 -6.04 -6.14 20.40
N GLN A 615 -7.19 -6.63 19.94
CA GLN A 615 -7.29 -7.84 19.12
C GLN A 615 -6.69 -7.60 17.72
N ASP A 616 -7.05 -6.48 17.09
CA ASP A 616 -6.48 -6.08 15.79
C ASP A 616 -4.97 -5.85 15.90
N ARG A 617 -4.52 -5.24 17.00
CA ARG A 617 -3.10 -5.02 17.28
C ARG A 617 -2.35 -6.33 17.48
N MET A 618 -2.94 -7.29 18.20
CA MET A 618 -2.35 -8.61 18.39
C MET A 618 -2.27 -9.39 17.07
N ALA A 619 -3.29 -9.30 16.21
CA ALA A 619 -3.26 -9.88 14.87
C ALA A 619 -2.12 -9.26 14.03
N GLY A 620 -1.99 -7.93 14.06
CA GLY A 620 -0.87 -7.21 13.45
C GLY A 620 0.50 -7.67 13.95
N TRP A 621 0.68 -7.77 15.27
CA TRP A 621 1.92 -8.28 15.87
C TRP A 621 2.25 -9.69 15.38
N SER A 622 1.25 -10.58 15.32
CA SER A 622 1.47 -11.95 14.88
C SER A 622 1.87 -12.02 13.39
N ILE A 623 1.27 -11.19 12.53
CA ILE A 623 1.69 -11.07 11.12
C ILE A 623 3.16 -10.67 11.02
N ILE A 624 3.59 -9.68 11.80
CA ILE A 624 4.96 -9.19 11.78
C ILE A 624 5.95 -10.20 12.36
N GLN A 625 5.57 -10.92 13.43
CA GLN A 625 6.38 -12.01 13.96
C GLN A 625 6.62 -13.10 12.91
N LYS A 626 5.57 -13.50 12.17
CA LYS A 626 5.70 -14.49 11.10
C LYS A 626 6.49 -13.95 9.90
N THR A 627 6.31 -12.68 9.55
CA THR A 627 7.09 -12.01 8.49
C THR A 627 8.57 -12.00 8.82
N ALA A 628 8.95 -11.63 10.05
CA ALA A 628 10.34 -11.65 10.50
C ALA A 628 10.94 -13.07 10.53
N ASN A 629 10.16 -14.07 10.97
CA ASN A 629 10.52 -15.49 10.89
C ASN A 629 10.85 -15.91 9.45
N ASP A 630 9.95 -15.61 8.51
CA ASP A 630 10.07 -15.99 7.11
C ASP A 630 11.23 -15.27 6.38
N LEU A 631 11.49 -14.01 6.75
CA LEU A 631 12.66 -13.27 6.30
C LEU A 631 13.96 -13.85 6.86
N ALA A 632 14.01 -14.14 8.16
CA ALA A 632 15.20 -14.68 8.79
C ALA A 632 15.58 -16.05 8.23
N MET A 633 14.61 -16.94 7.99
CA MET A 633 14.89 -18.28 7.45
C MET A 633 15.32 -18.31 5.97
N SER A 634 14.97 -17.28 5.19
CA SER A 634 15.36 -17.14 3.78
C SER A 634 16.64 -16.32 3.58
N TYR A 635 17.10 -15.62 4.60
CA TYR A 635 18.30 -14.79 4.54
C TYR A 635 19.56 -15.58 4.91
N HIS A 636 20.59 -15.50 4.07
CA HIS A 636 21.90 -16.09 4.33
C HIS A 636 22.89 -15.02 4.84
N PRO A 637 23.41 -15.12 6.11
CA PRO A 637 24.22 -14.06 6.72
C PRO A 637 25.53 -13.75 5.98
N ASN A 638 26.20 -14.82 5.54
CA ASN A 638 27.48 -14.75 4.86
C ASN A 638 27.38 -14.29 3.40
N LEU A 639 26.22 -14.42 2.76
CA LEU A 639 25.99 -13.93 1.39
C LEU A 639 25.33 -12.54 1.37
N LYS A 640 24.65 -12.14 2.45
CA LYS A 640 23.72 -11.00 2.45
C LYS A 640 22.67 -11.11 1.34
N LYS A 641 22.14 -12.32 1.11
CA LYS A 641 21.14 -12.59 0.07
C LYS A 641 19.93 -13.33 0.63
N LEU A 642 18.77 -13.02 0.06
CA LEU A 642 17.52 -13.74 0.25
C LEU A 642 17.44 -14.87 -0.78
N LEU A 643 16.99 -16.05 -0.35
CA LEU A 643 16.73 -17.19 -1.23
C LEU A 643 15.30 -17.68 -1.03
N GLY A 644 14.49 -17.59 -2.10
CA GLY A 644 13.12 -18.11 -2.14
C GLY A 644 12.50 -17.94 -3.52
N PRO A 645 11.40 -18.67 -3.80
CA PRO A 645 10.79 -18.70 -5.11
C PRO A 645 9.88 -17.49 -5.33
N ALA A 646 10.03 -16.81 -6.47
CA ALA A 646 9.32 -15.58 -6.76
C ALA A 646 8.44 -15.70 -8.00
N SER A 647 7.21 -15.18 -7.87
CA SER A 647 6.19 -15.25 -8.91
C SER A 647 6.14 -13.97 -9.75
N ARG A 648 6.43 -12.80 -9.17
CA ARG A 648 6.24 -11.49 -9.80
C ARG A 648 7.32 -10.47 -9.44
N THR A 649 8.59 -10.91 -9.38
CA THR A 649 9.75 -10.03 -9.13
C THR A 649 10.41 -9.55 -10.43
N GLY A 650 11.08 -8.40 -10.39
CA GLY A 650 12.10 -8.03 -11.38
C GLY A 650 13.39 -8.84 -11.20
N PHE A 651 14.07 -9.20 -12.29
CA PHE A 651 15.30 -9.98 -12.22
C PHE A 651 16.47 -9.17 -11.62
N GLU A 652 16.42 -7.84 -11.70
CA GLU A 652 17.38 -6.95 -11.05
C GLU A 652 17.40 -7.08 -9.52
N HIS A 653 16.25 -7.40 -8.90
CA HIS A 653 16.16 -7.68 -7.46
C HIS A 653 16.85 -9.00 -7.10
N VAL A 654 16.69 -10.02 -7.94
CA VAL A 654 17.37 -11.31 -7.78
C VAL A 654 18.88 -11.11 -7.86
N LEU A 655 19.35 -10.31 -8.82
CA LEU A 655 20.78 -10.06 -9.01
C LEU A 655 21.40 -9.17 -7.93
N GLY A 656 20.70 -8.16 -7.41
CA GLY A 656 21.32 -7.29 -6.40
C GLY A 656 20.53 -6.11 -5.87
N GLN A 657 19.41 -5.71 -6.50
CA GLN A 657 18.65 -4.55 -6.01
C GLN A 657 17.98 -4.85 -4.65
N GLN A 658 18.29 -4.04 -3.64
CA GLN A 658 17.87 -4.23 -2.25
C GLN A 658 16.66 -3.34 -1.94
N ASP A 659 15.46 -3.92 -1.90
CA ASP A 659 14.19 -3.22 -1.55
C ASP A 659 13.84 -3.42 -0.06
N GLY A 660 12.64 -3.01 0.36
CA GLY A 660 12.18 -2.94 1.75
C GLY A 660 12.46 -4.16 2.61
N LEU A 661 12.43 -5.38 2.06
CA LEU A 661 12.78 -6.60 2.80
C LEU A 661 14.23 -6.58 3.31
N TYR A 662 15.18 -6.12 2.49
CA TYR A 662 16.58 -5.96 2.88
C TYR A 662 16.77 -4.82 3.87
N HIS A 663 16.01 -3.73 3.74
CA HIS A 663 16.04 -2.63 4.71
C HIS A 663 15.54 -3.08 6.08
N ILE A 664 14.49 -3.92 6.14
CA ILE A 664 14.00 -4.54 7.39
C ILE A 664 15.07 -5.46 7.98
N LEU A 665 15.66 -6.34 7.17
CA LEU A 665 16.76 -7.21 7.63
C LEU A 665 17.96 -6.40 8.16
N HIS A 666 18.25 -5.25 7.54
CA HIS A 666 19.37 -4.41 7.97
C HIS A 666 19.17 -3.85 9.38
N VAL A 667 17.93 -3.47 9.76
CA VAL A 667 17.63 -3.05 11.14
C VAL A 667 17.40 -4.22 12.11
N LEU A 668 17.32 -5.46 11.62
CA LEU A 668 17.30 -6.70 12.43
C LEU A 668 18.70 -7.32 12.62
N SER A 669 19.68 -6.90 11.81
CA SER A 669 21.03 -7.44 11.74
C SER A 669 22.01 -6.50 12.45
N PRO A 670 22.51 -6.84 13.66
CA PRO A 670 23.64 -6.12 14.28
C PRO A 670 24.81 -5.87 13.33
N ARG A 671 25.12 -6.81 12.44
CA ARG A 671 26.21 -6.72 11.46
C ARG A 671 25.81 -5.98 10.18
N GLY A 672 24.54 -5.60 10.01
CA GLY A 672 23.93 -4.95 8.85
C GLY A 672 23.78 -5.88 7.63
N ALA A 673 22.64 -5.81 6.93
CA ALA A 673 22.33 -6.71 5.80
C ALA A 673 22.61 -6.18 4.38
N LEU A 674 23.06 -4.93 4.23
CA LEU A 674 23.21 -4.28 2.92
C LEU A 674 24.62 -4.39 2.33
N SER A 675 24.71 -4.33 1.01
CA SER A 675 25.94 -4.19 0.21
C SER A 675 25.84 -2.98 -0.72
N ASP A 676 26.98 -2.55 -1.26
CA ASP A 676 27.10 -1.38 -2.15
C ASP A 676 26.58 -0.07 -1.52
N THR A 677 26.66 0.03 -0.18
CA THR A 677 26.21 1.20 0.59
C THR A 677 27.02 2.45 0.28
N ASP A 678 28.29 2.28 -0.10
CA ASP A 678 29.22 3.38 -0.35
C ASP A 678 29.01 4.00 -1.74
N THR A 679 28.56 3.21 -2.72
CA THR A 679 28.34 3.64 -4.11
C THR A 679 26.88 3.97 -4.41
N GLY A 680 25.92 3.38 -3.68
CA GLY A 680 24.49 3.49 -3.94
C GLY A 680 24.03 2.91 -5.30
N THR A 681 24.94 2.26 -6.01
CA THR A 681 24.74 1.74 -7.37
C THR A 681 25.35 0.35 -7.46
N LEU A 682 24.65 -0.55 -8.15
CA LEU A 682 25.17 -1.86 -8.47
C LEU A 682 26.30 -1.70 -9.50
N PRO A 683 27.32 -2.58 -9.46
CA PRO A 683 28.31 -2.65 -10.52
C PRO A 683 27.62 -2.89 -11.88
N ALA A 684 28.25 -2.48 -12.98
CA ALA A 684 27.72 -2.78 -14.31
C ALA A 684 27.79 -4.29 -14.59
N LEU A 685 26.69 -4.90 -15.06
CA LEU A 685 26.67 -6.31 -15.45
C LEU A 685 27.46 -6.54 -16.73
N THR A 686 27.25 -5.74 -17.77
CA THR A 686 28.17 -5.49 -18.89
C THR A 686 27.42 -4.66 -19.93
N MET A 687 27.87 -3.42 -20.14
CA MET A 687 27.81 -2.62 -21.38
C MET A 687 28.39 -1.24 -21.05
N THR A 688 29.56 -0.91 -21.60
CA THR A 688 30.07 0.48 -21.65
C THR A 688 29.77 1.13 -23.01
N THR A 689 29.27 0.36 -23.96
CA THR A 689 28.96 0.79 -25.34
C THR A 689 27.48 1.18 -25.45
N PRO A 690 27.13 2.23 -26.23
CA PRO A 690 25.74 2.57 -26.51
C PRO A 690 24.98 1.40 -27.15
N ASP A 691 23.68 1.28 -26.87
CA ASP A 691 22.81 0.30 -27.53
C ASP A 691 22.69 0.58 -29.05
N ALA A 692 21.99 -0.30 -29.79
CA ALA A 692 21.74 -0.12 -31.22
C ALA A 692 21.00 1.20 -31.59
N ARG A 693 20.47 1.92 -30.59
CA ARG A 693 19.81 3.24 -30.72
C ARG A 693 20.69 4.38 -30.19
N GLY A 694 21.96 4.14 -29.84
CA GLY A 694 22.89 5.14 -29.34
C GLY A 694 22.69 5.54 -27.88
N ARG A 695 21.90 4.80 -27.08
CA ARG A 695 21.67 5.09 -25.65
C ARG A 695 22.76 4.46 -24.79
N THR A 696 23.42 5.27 -23.96
CA THR A 696 24.39 4.78 -22.97
C THR A 696 23.65 4.12 -21.79
N PRO A 697 23.95 2.86 -21.45
CA PRO A 697 23.36 2.19 -20.29
C PRO A 697 23.68 2.92 -18.99
N ARG A 698 22.72 2.93 -18.05
CA ARG A 698 22.92 3.52 -16.71
C ARG A 698 23.15 2.41 -15.68
N PRO A 699 24.06 2.60 -14.70
CA PRO A 699 24.20 1.66 -13.61
C PRO A 699 22.88 1.57 -12.84
N LEU A 700 22.51 0.34 -12.47
CA LEU A 700 21.35 0.07 -11.63
C LEU A 700 21.56 0.70 -10.25
N THR A 701 20.51 1.27 -9.66
CA THR A 701 20.57 1.66 -8.25
C THR A 701 20.64 0.41 -7.37
N ALA A 702 21.42 0.47 -6.29
CA ALA A 702 21.45 -0.60 -5.30
C ALA A 702 20.15 -0.68 -4.49
N TRP A 703 19.30 0.34 -4.54
CA TRP A 703 18.11 0.49 -3.70
C TRP A 703 16.84 0.29 -4.51
N GLY A 704 15.94 -0.53 -3.98
CA GLY A 704 14.57 -0.66 -4.49
C GLY A 704 13.74 0.60 -4.25
N HIS A 705 12.57 0.67 -4.91
CA HIS A 705 11.71 1.85 -4.90
C HIS A 705 10.31 1.61 -4.33
N ASP A 706 9.89 0.35 -4.16
CA ASP A 706 8.51 0.03 -3.81
C ASP A 706 8.25 0.13 -2.31
N TYR A 707 9.26 -0.16 -1.48
CA TYR A 707 9.25 0.18 -0.05
C TYR A 707 10.61 0.80 0.34
N PRO A 708 10.76 2.12 0.10
CA PRO A 708 12.04 2.82 0.21
C PRO A 708 12.71 2.69 1.58
N PRO A 709 14.06 2.79 1.65
CA PRO A 709 14.82 2.66 2.90
C PRO A 709 14.37 3.68 3.95
N GLU A 710 14.06 4.90 3.53
CA GLU A 710 13.56 5.94 4.43
C GLU A 710 12.20 5.58 5.04
N ALA A 711 11.29 4.95 4.30
CA ALA A 711 9.98 4.52 4.84
C ALA A 711 10.14 3.39 5.88
N VAL A 712 11.03 2.44 5.64
CA VAL A 712 11.35 1.37 6.60
C VAL A 712 11.96 1.94 7.88
N ALA A 713 12.85 2.92 7.76
CA ALA A 713 13.44 3.60 8.91
C ALA A 713 12.37 4.30 9.76
N LEU A 714 11.41 5.00 9.16
CA LEU A 714 10.32 5.64 9.91
C LEU A 714 9.42 4.61 10.61
N ASN A 715 9.07 3.52 9.94
CA ASN A 715 8.31 2.42 10.53
C ASN A 715 9.09 1.61 11.58
N SER A 716 10.42 1.78 11.64
CA SER A 716 11.26 1.20 12.69
C SER A 716 11.26 2.07 13.95
N MET A 717 10.89 3.36 13.87
CA MET A 717 10.81 4.25 15.03
C MET A 717 9.53 4.01 15.86
N SER A 718 8.45 3.52 15.24
CA SER A 718 7.16 3.31 15.88
C SER A 718 7.10 2.09 16.80
N GLY A 719 7.84 1.02 16.47
CA GLY A 719 7.90 -0.19 17.26
C GLY A 719 8.81 -1.26 16.63
N PRO A 720 9.22 -2.27 17.40
CA PRO A 720 10.15 -3.30 16.93
C PRO A 720 9.54 -4.17 15.83
N TRP A 721 10.38 -4.64 14.90
CA TRP A 721 10.01 -5.62 13.88
C TRP A 721 9.98 -7.06 14.38
N ALA A 722 10.69 -7.35 15.46
CA ALA A 722 10.81 -8.68 16.06
C ALA A 722 11.41 -8.55 17.47
N ASP A 723 11.34 -9.64 18.24
CA ASP A 723 12.02 -9.74 19.53
C ASP A 723 13.56 -9.74 19.35
N PRO A 724 14.36 -9.22 20.31
CA PRO A 724 15.80 -8.97 20.13
C PRO A 724 16.64 -10.20 19.76
N TRP A 725 16.26 -11.38 20.23
CA TRP A 725 16.98 -12.65 19.96
C TRP A 725 16.83 -13.15 18.52
N ILE A 726 15.97 -12.54 17.68
CA ILE A 726 15.90 -12.89 16.26
C ILE A 726 17.24 -12.69 15.53
N SER A 727 18.10 -11.82 16.08
CA SER A 727 19.44 -11.56 15.56
C SER A 727 20.30 -12.83 15.46
N GLU A 728 20.08 -13.83 16.33
CA GLU A 728 20.76 -15.14 16.21
C GLU A 728 20.42 -15.83 14.88
N TRP A 729 19.19 -15.72 14.38
CA TRP A 729 18.82 -16.32 13.10
C TRP A 729 19.24 -15.48 11.90
N VAL A 730 19.48 -14.18 12.09
CA VAL A 730 19.88 -13.28 11.01
C VAL A 730 21.40 -13.30 10.83
N ASP A 731 22.17 -13.10 11.90
CA ASP A 731 23.62 -12.89 11.86
C ASP A 731 24.45 -14.08 12.36
N GLU A 732 23.95 -14.81 13.36
CA GLU A 732 24.66 -15.92 14.03
C GLU A 732 24.10 -17.29 13.64
N LYS A 733 23.39 -17.33 12.50
CA LYS A 733 22.64 -18.49 12.03
C LYS A 733 23.55 -19.72 12.02
N PRO A 734 23.12 -20.87 12.58
CA PRO A 734 23.89 -22.08 12.45
C PRO A 734 23.92 -22.51 10.98
N LEU A 735 25.11 -22.60 10.41
CA LEU A 735 25.35 -23.15 9.08
C LEU A 735 25.98 -24.54 9.24
N PRO A 736 25.52 -25.56 8.49
CA PRO A 736 24.48 -25.47 7.46
C PRO A 736 23.06 -25.25 8.02
N TRP A 737 22.21 -24.63 7.20
CA TRP A 737 20.80 -24.35 7.53
C TRP A 737 19.88 -24.91 6.46
N PHE A 738 18.75 -25.47 6.86
CA PHE A 738 17.71 -25.90 5.93
C PHE A 738 16.37 -25.23 6.20
N VAL A 739 15.57 -25.16 5.13
CA VAL A 739 14.16 -24.83 5.15
C VAL A 739 13.41 -25.88 4.35
N LEU A 740 12.36 -26.40 4.95
CA LEU A 740 11.26 -27.05 4.25
C LEU A 740 9.98 -26.29 4.58
N ALA A 741 9.28 -25.75 3.58
CA ALA A 741 8.05 -25.02 3.81
C ALA A 741 7.01 -25.25 2.72
N GLU A 742 5.77 -25.45 3.13
CA GLU A 742 4.61 -25.46 2.25
C GLU A 742 4.27 -24.03 1.82
N LYS A 743 4.09 -23.80 0.53
CA LYS A 743 3.64 -22.55 -0.07
C LYS A 743 2.36 -22.81 -0.85
N SER A 744 1.25 -22.25 -0.42
CA SER A 744 -0.01 -22.32 -1.18
C SER A 744 0.01 -21.35 -2.35
N VAL A 745 0.57 -21.78 -3.49
CA VAL A 745 0.49 -21.05 -4.78
C VAL A 745 -0.71 -21.51 -5.62
N THR A 746 -1.24 -22.69 -5.34
CA THR A 746 -2.43 -23.33 -5.93
C THR A 746 -3.33 -23.84 -4.81
N THR A 747 -4.52 -24.34 -5.15
CA THR A 747 -5.44 -24.96 -4.18
C THR A 747 -4.87 -26.16 -3.41
N ASP A 748 -3.75 -26.75 -3.90
CA ASP A 748 -3.24 -28.04 -3.41
C ASP A 748 -1.90 -27.93 -2.63
N GLY A 749 -1.33 -26.72 -2.47
CA GLY A 749 -0.04 -26.50 -1.80
C GLY A 749 1.18 -27.00 -2.60
N ASP A 750 2.37 -26.45 -2.34
CA ASP A 750 3.62 -26.90 -2.96
C ASP A 750 4.81 -26.72 -2.01
N TRP A 751 5.89 -27.48 -2.19
CA TRP A 751 7.02 -27.50 -1.27
C TRP A 751 8.18 -26.63 -1.77
N VAL A 752 8.61 -25.72 -0.89
CA VAL A 752 9.85 -24.94 -1.02
C VAL A 752 10.94 -25.62 -0.20
N SER A 753 12.09 -25.81 -0.80
CA SER A 753 13.29 -26.34 -0.14
C SER A 753 14.44 -25.34 -0.30
N THR A 754 15.10 -25.02 0.80
CA THR A 754 16.30 -24.15 0.80
C THR A 754 17.39 -24.78 1.65
N TRP A 755 18.63 -24.66 1.19
CA TRP A 755 19.84 -25.08 1.90
C TRP A 755 20.88 -23.97 1.87
N PHE A 756 21.48 -23.68 3.02
CA PHE A 756 22.63 -22.78 3.15
C PHE A 756 23.83 -23.58 3.62
N GLY A 757 24.88 -23.61 2.79
CA GLY A 757 26.23 -23.96 3.22
C GLY A 757 26.92 -22.77 3.91
N GLU A 758 28.23 -22.82 4.05
CA GLU A 758 28.97 -21.69 4.64
C GLU A 758 29.12 -20.53 3.63
N ASN A 759 29.33 -20.85 2.35
CA ASN A 759 29.66 -19.91 1.28
C ASN A 759 28.67 -19.92 0.10
N TYR A 760 27.57 -20.66 0.20
CA TYR A 760 26.57 -20.78 -0.86
C TYR A 760 25.17 -21.06 -0.31
N GLY A 761 24.15 -20.76 -1.11
CA GLY A 761 22.78 -21.18 -0.87
C GLY A 761 22.15 -21.72 -2.14
N LEU A 762 21.29 -22.72 -1.99
CA LEU A 762 20.50 -23.32 -3.07
C LEU A 762 19.04 -23.43 -2.65
N MET A 763 18.14 -23.00 -3.51
CA MET A 763 16.69 -23.04 -3.27
C MET A 763 15.94 -23.56 -4.49
N SER A 764 14.83 -24.26 -4.24
CA SER A 764 13.87 -24.64 -5.27
C SER A 764 12.44 -24.73 -4.77
N ILE A 765 11.50 -24.70 -5.71
CA ILE A 765 10.07 -25.03 -5.51
C ILE A 765 9.68 -26.24 -6.36
N ARG A 766 8.97 -27.21 -5.75
CA ARG A 766 8.89 -28.56 -6.28
C ARG A 766 8.07 -28.69 -7.56
N GLN A 767 6.81 -28.26 -7.56
CA GLN A 767 5.88 -28.58 -8.65
C GLN A 767 5.40 -27.37 -9.45
N THR A 768 5.30 -26.22 -8.81
CA THR A 768 4.69 -25.02 -9.38
C THR A 768 5.75 -24.22 -10.08
N SER A 769 5.67 -24.14 -11.40
CA SER A 769 6.59 -23.30 -12.18
C SER A 769 6.43 -21.83 -11.78
N GLN A 770 7.49 -21.26 -11.21
CA GLN A 770 7.61 -19.86 -10.85
C GLN A 770 8.50 -19.12 -11.86
N ARG A 771 8.49 -17.78 -11.80
CA ARG A 771 9.46 -16.98 -12.56
C ARG A 771 10.88 -17.25 -12.06
N ILE A 772 11.03 -17.44 -10.75
CA ILE A 772 12.24 -17.95 -10.10
C ILE A 772 11.86 -19.24 -9.36
N HIS A 773 12.19 -20.39 -9.95
CA HIS A 773 11.86 -21.72 -9.39
C HIS A 773 13.08 -22.48 -8.89
N VAL A 774 14.28 -22.07 -9.33
CA VAL A 774 15.58 -22.49 -8.80
C VAL A 774 16.40 -21.22 -8.62
N LEU A 775 17.11 -21.10 -7.50
CA LEU A 775 18.05 -20.02 -7.27
C LEU A 775 19.27 -20.54 -6.52
N GLY A 776 20.44 -20.31 -7.09
CA GLY A 776 21.71 -20.50 -6.41
C GLY A 776 22.39 -19.14 -6.19
N HIS A 777 22.95 -18.93 -5.01
CA HIS A 777 23.85 -17.81 -4.75
C HIS A 777 25.12 -18.32 -4.08
N TRP A 778 26.26 -17.71 -4.38
CA TRP A 778 27.51 -18.01 -3.69
C TRP A 778 28.37 -16.78 -3.57
N ARG A 779 29.30 -16.80 -2.62
CA ARG A 779 30.34 -15.79 -2.50
C ARG A 779 31.66 -16.34 -2.98
N ARG A 780 32.43 -15.50 -3.68
CA ARG A 780 33.75 -15.89 -4.19
C ARG A 780 34.86 -15.87 -3.15
N LYS A 781 34.71 -15.07 -2.09
CA LYS A 781 35.68 -15.01 -0.98
C LYS A 781 35.00 -15.33 0.35
N ALA A 782 35.77 -15.79 1.32
CA ALA A 782 35.28 -16.13 2.65
C ALA A 782 34.86 -14.90 3.48
N GLU A 783 35.28 -13.68 3.10
CA GLU A 783 34.78 -12.48 3.76
C GLU A 783 33.29 -12.26 3.47
N ARG A 784 32.65 -11.48 4.33
CA ARG A 784 31.26 -11.08 4.12
C ARG A 784 31.22 -10.02 3.00
N PRO A 785 30.35 -10.16 1.98
CA PRO A 785 30.28 -9.22 0.87
C PRO A 785 30.03 -7.78 1.33
N SER A 786 30.79 -6.86 0.75
CA SER A 786 30.51 -5.42 0.76
C SER A 786 29.94 -4.94 -0.57
N THR A 787 30.03 -5.76 -1.63
CA THR A 787 29.58 -5.43 -2.99
C THR A 787 29.02 -6.66 -3.71
N MET A 788 28.07 -6.46 -4.63
CA MET A 788 27.54 -7.53 -5.49
C MET A 788 28.59 -8.13 -6.44
N ARG A 789 29.79 -7.52 -6.59
CA ARG A 789 30.93 -8.16 -7.29
C ARG A 789 31.43 -9.44 -6.64
N ASP A 790 31.17 -9.61 -5.35
CA ASP A 790 31.60 -10.79 -4.62
C ASP A 790 30.57 -11.93 -4.66
N ILE A 791 29.42 -11.72 -5.31
CA ILE A 791 28.31 -12.67 -5.38
C ILE A 791 28.13 -13.21 -6.80
N GLY A 792 28.09 -14.53 -6.91
CA GLY A 792 27.59 -15.22 -8.10
C GLY A 792 26.14 -15.65 -7.93
N THR A 793 25.42 -15.76 -9.06
CA THR A 793 24.01 -16.17 -9.09
C THR A 793 23.79 -17.23 -10.17
N LEU A 794 22.96 -18.23 -9.87
CA LEU A 794 22.51 -19.29 -10.79
C LEU A 794 20.99 -19.23 -10.90
N ASP A 795 20.48 -19.20 -12.12
CA ASP A 795 19.08 -19.43 -12.47
C ASP A 795 18.97 -20.44 -13.62
N MET A 796 17.83 -21.10 -13.77
CA MET A 796 17.67 -22.19 -14.74
C MET A 796 16.30 -22.10 -15.40
N ARG A 797 16.21 -22.27 -16.73
CA ARG A 797 14.93 -22.24 -17.46
C ARG A 797 15.05 -22.70 -18.91
N ILE A 798 13.91 -22.91 -19.56
CA ILE A 798 13.81 -23.14 -21.00
C ILE A 798 13.76 -21.82 -21.77
N GLY A 799 14.43 -21.80 -22.92
CA GLY A 799 14.46 -20.69 -23.87
C GLY A 799 14.59 -21.17 -25.32
N PHE A 800 14.50 -20.24 -26.25
CA PHE A 800 14.79 -20.45 -27.67
C PHE A 800 15.69 -19.33 -28.19
N ASN A 801 16.47 -19.59 -29.24
CA ASN A 801 17.52 -18.69 -29.72
C ASN A 801 18.41 -18.25 -28.54
N GLN A 802 18.30 -16.99 -28.13
CA GLN A 802 18.82 -16.53 -26.86
C GLN A 802 17.79 -16.75 -25.75
N THR A 803 18.12 -17.59 -24.75
CA THR A 803 17.24 -17.81 -23.60
C THR A 803 16.98 -16.51 -22.86
N GLN A 804 15.72 -16.08 -22.82
CA GLN A 804 15.28 -14.85 -22.19
C GLN A 804 15.26 -14.98 -20.66
N LEU A 805 16.16 -14.26 -19.99
CA LEU A 805 16.35 -14.21 -18.55
C LEU A 805 15.77 -12.92 -17.96
N ALA A 806 15.92 -11.82 -18.70
CA ALA A 806 15.35 -10.51 -18.38
C ALA A 806 13.83 -10.51 -18.53
N ASN A 807 13.17 -9.49 -17.99
CA ASN A 807 11.73 -9.39 -18.05
C ASN A 807 11.23 -9.01 -19.45
N ASP A 808 10.12 -9.65 -19.85
CA ASP A 808 9.38 -9.45 -21.10
C ASP A 808 8.25 -8.41 -20.95
N GLY A 809 7.89 -8.10 -19.71
CA GLY A 809 6.91 -7.08 -19.32
C GLY A 809 7.09 -6.68 -17.86
N ASP A 810 6.20 -5.83 -17.34
CA ASP A 810 6.32 -5.31 -15.97
C ASP A 810 6.27 -6.43 -14.92
N GLY A 811 7.42 -6.74 -14.32
CA GLY A 811 7.64 -7.91 -13.48
C GLY A 811 7.54 -9.27 -14.19
N VAL A 812 7.16 -9.33 -15.48
CA VAL A 812 6.79 -10.56 -16.21
C VAL A 812 7.98 -11.17 -16.93
N ILE A 813 8.21 -12.46 -16.72
CA ILE A 813 9.08 -13.28 -17.57
C ILE A 813 8.23 -14.40 -18.18
N SER A 814 8.38 -14.63 -19.49
CA SER A 814 7.60 -15.61 -20.24
C SER A 814 7.84 -17.03 -19.74
N GLN A 815 6.75 -17.77 -19.55
CA GLN A 815 6.77 -19.17 -19.10
C GLN A 815 6.99 -20.13 -20.28
N GLN A 816 8.19 -20.12 -20.86
CA GLN A 816 8.52 -20.95 -22.03
C GLN A 816 8.70 -22.44 -21.71
N GLY A 817 8.74 -22.80 -20.41
CA GLY A 817 8.85 -24.18 -19.93
C GLY A 817 7.98 -24.47 -18.70
N ILE A 818 7.89 -25.75 -18.36
CA ILE A 818 7.32 -26.31 -17.14
C ILE A 818 8.44 -27.06 -16.42
N TYR A 819 8.51 -26.90 -15.11
CA TYR A 819 9.62 -27.41 -14.29
C TYR A 819 9.12 -28.27 -13.13
N ARG A 820 9.95 -29.25 -12.76
CA ARG A 820 9.87 -30.00 -11.51
C ARG A 820 11.23 -29.98 -10.85
N CYS A 821 11.29 -29.52 -9.60
CA CYS A 821 12.55 -29.33 -8.89
C CYS A 821 12.56 -30.19 -7.63
N PHE A 822 13.56 -31.04 -7.50
CA PHE A 822 13.65 -31.97 -6.40
C PHE A 822 14.98 -31.79 -5.69
N GLN A 823 14.92 -31.13 -4.53
CA GLN A 823 16.10 -30.76 -3.78
C GLN A 823 16.20 -31.55 -2.49
N HIS A 824 17.42 -31.99 -2.19
CA HIS A 824 17.81 -32.47 -0.89
C HIS A 824 19.15 -31.85 -0.51
N HIS A 825 19.15 -31.04 0.55
CA HIS A 825 20.30 -30.25 0.97
C HIS A 825 20.90 -29.43 -0.20
N ASN A 826 22.19 -29.61 -0.47
CA ASN A 826 22.97 -28.94 -1.50
C ASN A 826 22.83 -29.56 -2.91
N LYS A 827 21.96 -30.56 -3.09
CA LYS A 827 21.75 -31.29 -4.34
C LYS A 827 20.34 -31.05 -4.89
N LEU A 828 20.23 -30.84 -6.19
CA LEU A 828 18.96 -30.58 -6.89
C LEU A 828 18.91 -31.39 -8.19
N ILE A 829 17.77 -32.05 -8.44
CA ILE A 829 17.39 -32.55 -9.76
C ILE A 829 16.27 -31.66 -10.31
N MET A 830 16.51 -30.99 -11.43
CA MET A 830 15.50 -30.24 -12.16
C MET A 830 15.11 -30.99 -13.43
N LEU A 831 13.82 -31.31 -13.58
CA LEU A 831 13.23 -31.80 -14.82
C LEU A 831 12.50 -30.66 -15.52
N ALA A 832 12.64 -30.55 -16.84
CA ALA A 832 12.06 -29.47 -17.62
C ALA A 832 11.37 -29.97 -18.89
N GLN A 833 10.26 -29.32 -19.26
CA GLN A 833 9.53 -29.52 -20.51
C GLN A 833 9.25 -28.19 -21.21
N PRO A 834 9.49 -28.07 -22.53
CA PRO A 834 9.18 -26.85 -23.27
C PRO A 834 7.67 -26.71 -23.48
N ARG A 835 7.19 -25.47 -23.57
CA ARG A 835 5.80 -25.13 -23.94
C ARG A 835 5.78 -24.64 -25.39
N PRO A 836 5.61 -25.53 -26.39
CA PRO A 836 5.75 -25.15 -27.80
C PRO A 836 4.84 -24.01 -28.22
N LYS A 837 3.60 -23.96 -27.71
CA LYS A 837 2.65 -22.87 -27.98
C LYS A 837 3.13 -21.51 -27.46
N VAL A 838 3.77 -21.48 -26.28
CA VAL A 838 4.30 -20.24 -25.70
C VAL A 838 5.56 -19.82 -26.46
N ILE A 839 6.43 -20.76 -26.81
CA ILE A 839 7.61 -20.51 -27.65
C ILE A 839 7.19 -19.95 -29.02
N ALA A 840 6.20 -20.55 -29.69
CA ALA A 840 5.64 -20.04 -30.95
C ALA A 840 5.12 -18.61 -30.81
N GLN A 841 4.38 -18.34 -29.73
CA GLN A 841 3.83 -17.02 -29.45
C GLN A 841 4.93 -15.96 -29.25
N GLN A 842 5.99 -16.29 -28.52
CA GLN A 842 7.13 -15.39 -28.29
C GLN A 842 8.05 -15.26 -29.50
N ALA A 843 8.10 -16.27 -30.37
CA ALA A 843 8.81 -16.17 -31.64
C ALA A 843 8.04 -15.35 -32.68
N GLY A 844 6.71 -15.27 -32.57
CA GLY A 844 5.88 -14.38 -33.39
C GLY A 844 6.03 -12.90 -33.03
N GLU A 845 5.34 -12.03 -33.78
CA GLU A 845 5.23 -10.61 -33.40
C GLU A 845 4.52 -10.49 -32.06
N HIS A 846 5.14 -9.82 -31.09
CA HIS A 846 4.57 -9.62 -29.77
C HIS A 846 5.01 -8.29 -29.16
N SER A 847 4.31 -7.86 -28.10
CA SER A 847 4.69 -6.67 -27.34
C SER A 847 5.82 -6.98 -26.36
N TYR A 848 6.81 -6.10 -26.29
CA TYR A 848 7.93 -6.12 -25.34
C TYR A 848 8.08 -4.73 -24.75
N GLY A 849 7.63 -4.57 -23.50
CA GLY A 849 7.51 -3.24 -22.89
C GLY A 849 6.57 -2.33 -23.67
N GLN A 850 7.07 -1.17 -24.11
CA GLN A 850 6.31 -0.22 -24.94
C GLN A 850 6.53 -0.45 -26.45
N ALA A 851 7.37 -1.41 -26.84
CA ALA A 851 7.71 -1.71 -28.21
C ALA A 851 7.00 -2.98 -28.71
N LYS A 852 6.94 -3.14 -30.03
CA LYS A 852 6.63 -4.41 -30.69
C LYS A 852 7.92 -5.04 -31.20
N VAL A 853 8.12 -6.31 -30.89
CA VAL A 853 9.24 -7.12 -31.39
C VAL A 853 8.76 -7.87 -32.63
N PRO A 854 9.49 -7.82 -33.76
CA PRO A 854 9.11 -8.54 -34.96
C PRO A 854 9.22 -10.05 -34.76
N ALA A 855 8.49 -10.80 -35.58
CA ALA A 855 8.63 -12.25 -35.61
C ALA A 855 10.08 -12.66 -35.94
N GLN A 856 10.56 -13.72 -35.30
CA GLN A 856 11.88 -14.30 -35.48
C GLN A 856 11.79 -15.79 -35.79
N GLU A 857 12.71 -16.28 -36.62
CA GLU A 857 12.88 -17.70 -36.84
C GLU A 857 13.39 -18.39 -35.56
N ILE A 858 12.85 -19.57 -35.24
CA ILE A 858 13.33 -20.39 -34.13
C ILE A 858 14.50 -21.24 -34.63
N LYS A 859 15.73 -20.93 -34.24
CA LYS A 859 16.97 -21.61 -34.65
C LYS A 859 17.58 -22.49 -33.55
N SER A 860 17.18 -22.28 -32.31
CA SER A 860 17.50 -23.18 -31.20
C SER A 860 16.37 -23.22 -30.18
N VAL A 861 16.25 -24.34 -29.48
CA VAL A 861 15.41 -24.49 -28.27
C VAL A 861 16.20 -25.30 -27.27
N GLN A 862 16.29 -24.82 -26.03
CA GLN A 862 17.19 -25.37 -25.03
C GLN A 862 16.67 -25.21 -23.60
N CYS A 863 17.09 -26.10 -22.70
CA CYS A 863 17.08 -25.85 -21.27
C CYS A 863 18.44 -25.24 -20.88
N THR A 864 18.43 -24.16 -20.11
CA THR A 864 19.62 -23.33 -19.85
C THR A 864 19.85 -23.21 -18.36
N ALA A 865 21.10 -23.41 -17.93
CA ALA A 865 21.60 -22.90 -16.67
C ALA A 865 22.36 -21.59 -16.93
N ALA A 866 21.91 -20.49 -16.34
CA ALA A 866 22.46 -19.15 -16.52
C ALA A 866 23.17 -18.71 -15.25
N LEU A 867 24.46 -18.36 -15.37
CA LEU A 867 25.28 -17.91 -14.27
C LEU A 867 25.66 -16.44 -14.46
N PHE A 868 25.49 -15.65 -13.40
CA PHE A 868 25.74 -14.22 -13.39
C PHE A 868 26.87 -13.87 -12.42
N SER A 869 27.65 -12.86 -12.79
CA SER A 869 28.67 -12.26 -11.94
C SER A 869 28.87 -10.80 -12.34
N TYR A 870 29.07 -9.95 -11.35
CA TYR A 870 29.40 -8.53 -11.52
C TYR A 870 30.92 -8.29 -11.60
N GLU A 871 31.74 -9.34 -11.57
CA GLU A 871 33.19 -9.23 -11.70
C GLU A 871 33.58 -8.72 -13.09
N GLN A 872 34.47 -7.73 -13.12
CA GLN A 872 34.95 -7.08 -14.34
C GLN A 872 36.47 -7.25 -14.47
N PRO A 873 37.04 -7.35 -15.69
CA PRO A 873 36.35 -7.35 -16.99
C PRO A 873 35.62 -8.66 -17.33
N ALA A 874 35.91 -9.75 -16.62
CA ALA A 874 35.22 -11.03 -16.70
C ALA A 874 35.41 -11.81 -15.38
N PRO A 875 34.56 -12.82 -15.08
CA PRO A 875 34.71 -13.62 -13.87
C PRO A 875 36.01 -14.44 -13.86
N ALA A 876 36.65 -14.54 -12.70
CA ALA A 876 37.87 -15.34 -12.50
C ALA A 876 37.59 -16.85 -12.35
N TRP A 877 36.50 -17.35 -12.93
CA TRP A 877 36.05 -18.72 -12.75
C TRP A 877 36.99 -19.71 -13.43
N GLU A 878 37.27 -20.82 -12.73
CA GLU A 878 37.86 -21.98 -13.38
C GLU A 878 36.76 -22.98 -13.74
N ILE A 879 36.55 -23.20 -15.04
CA ILE A 879 35.50 -24.07 -15.56
C ILE A 879 36.16 -25.35 -16.11
N TYR A 880 35.60 -26.50 -15.78
CA TYR A 880 36.06 -27.80 -16.27
C TYR A 880 34.87 -28.59 -16.81
N VAL A 881 35.08 -29.30 -17.93
CA VAL A 881 34.20 -30.37 -18.41
C VAL A 881 34.90 -31.69 -18.09
N ASP A 882 34.33 -32.44 -17.16
CA ASP A 882 35.01 -33.51 -16.44
C ASP A 882 36.35 -33.02 -15.88
N ASP A 883 37.47 -33.55 -16.38
CA ASP A 883 38.82 -33.19 -15.93
C ASP A 883 39.50 -32.16 -16.85
N GLN A 884 38.84 -31.75 -17.94
CA GLN A 884 39.39 -30.83 -18.92
C GLN A 884 39.01 -29.39 -18.61
N LYS A 885 40.02 -28.55 -18.34
CA LYS A 885 39.83 -27.12 -18.14
C LYS A 885 39.38 -26.44 -19.44
N VAL A 886 38.33 -25.63 -19.36
CA VAL A 886 37.84 -24.81 -20.48
C VAL A 886 38.73 -23.58 -20.63
N GLY A 887 39.46 -23.50 -21.75
CA GLY A 887 40.35 -22.37 -22.05
C GLY A 887 39.66 -21.15 -22.68
N ALA A 888 38.56 -21.36 -23.40
CA ALA A 888 37.77 -20.31 -24.05
C ALA A 888 36.32 -20.79 -24.32
N LEU A 889 35.39 -19.84 -24.48
CA LEU A 889 34.00 -20.08 -24.89
C LEU A 889 33.81 -19.63 -26.35
N PRO A 890 32.93 -20.28 -27.14
CA PRO A 890 32.07 -21.40 -26.75
C PRO A 890 32.81 -22.76 -26.72
N VAL A 891 32.29 -23.71 -25.95
CA VAL A 891 32.75 -25.12 -25.92
C VAL A 891 31.56 -26.07 -25.89
N THR A 892 31.71 -27.28 -26.42
CA THR A 892 30.68 -28.33 -26.41
C THR A 892 30.96 -29.41 -25.38
N ALA A 893 29.91 -29.97 -24.79
CA ALA A 893 29.96 -31.14 -23.93
C ALA A 893 28.86 -32.16 -24.33
N LYS A 894 28.85 -33.31 -23.67
CA LYS A 894 27.86 -34.38 -23.83
C LYS A 894 26.97 -34.50 -22.59
N SER A 895 25.75 -34.98 -22.79
CA SER A 895 24.85 -35.31 -21.67
C SER A 895 25.53 -36.30 -20.73
N GLY A 896 25.35 -36.10 -19.41
CA GLY A 896 25.99 -36.92 -18.38
C GLY A 896 27.42 -36.51 -18.00
N GLN A 897 28.12 -35.70 -18.80
CA GLN A 897 29.41 -35.11 -18.37
C GLN A 897 29.19 -34.10 -17.24
N VAL A 898 30.20 -33.92 -16.40
CA VAL A 898 30.14 -33.04 -15.24
C VAL A 898 30.81 -31.73 -15.56
N ILE A 899 30.06 -30.62 -15.46
CA ILE A 899 30.63 -29.29 -15.59
C ILE A 899 30.90 -28.79 -14.17
N THR A 900 32.16 -28.63 -13.80
CA THR A 900 32.53 -28.09 -12.48
C THR A 900 33.08 -26.69 -12.60
N ILE A 901 32.68 -25.81 -11.70
CA ILE A 901 33.07 -24.41 -11.66
C ILE A 901 33.63 -24.09 -10.28
N ARG A 902 34.83 -23.50 -10.26
CA ARG A 902 35.43 -22.91 -9.07
C ARG A 902 35.31 -21.41 -9.13
N ASP A 903 34.74 -20.81 -8.09
CA ASP A 903 34.78 -19.38 -7.86
C ASP A 903 35.30 -19.09 -6.46
N GLY A 904 36.63 -18.97 -6.37
CA GLY A 904 37.35 -18.81 -5.10
C GLY A 904 37.03 -19.93 -4.10
N VAL A 905 36.27 -19.60 -3.05
CA VAL A 905 35.90 -20.52 -1.95
C VAL A 905 34.66 -21.38 -2.22
N ALA A 906 33.90 -21.07 -3.27
CA ALA A 906 32.66 -21.77 -3.62
C ALA A 906 32.82 -22.63 -4.88
N TYR A 907 32.13 -23.77 -4.90
CA TYR A 907 32.23 -24.79 -5.93
C TYR A 907 30.84 -25.17 -6.43
N LEU A 908 30.70 -25.34 -7.75
CA LEU A 908 29.46 -25.76 -8.38
C LEU A 908 29.73 -26.95 -9.29
N ALA A 909 28.81 -27.91 -9.31
CA ALA A 909 28.76 -28.99 -10.29
C ALA A 909 27.39 -28.98 -10.96
N ILE A 910 27.38 -28.94 -12.29
CA ILE A 910 26.20 -28.97 -13.14
C ILE A 910 26.33 -30.17 -14.07
N ARG A 911 25.38 -31.09 -14.01
CA ARG A 911 25.31 -32.27 -14.88
C ARG A 911 24.05 -32.20 -15.73
N PRO A 912 24.15 -31.93 -17.04
CA PRO A 912 22.99 -31.95 -17.92
C PRO A 912 22.37 -33.35 -18.00
N LEU A 913 21.05 -33.42 -17.85
CA LEU A 913 20.29 -34.65 -18.08
C LEU A 913 20.22 -34.98 -19.58
N PRO A 914 19.97 -36.24 -19.96
CA PRO A 914 19.63 -36.59 -21.34
C PRO A 914 18.48 -35.72 -21.84
N THR A 915 18.70 -35.08 -22.99
CA THR A 915 17.74 -34.18 -23.63
C THR A 915 17.23 -34.81 -24.91
N ASP A 916 15.92 -34.76 -25.15
CA ASP A 916 15.33 -35.29 -26.40
C ASP A 916 15.86 -34.50 -27.61
N ASP A 917 16.32 -35.21 -28.63
CA ASP A 917 16.88 -34.61 -29.85
C ASP A 917 15.81 -34.40 -30.91
N ILE A 918 15.58 -33.15 -31.29
CA ILE A 918 14.62 -32.73 -32.32
C ILE A 918 15.37 -32.22 -33.57
N GLY A 919 16.70 -32.31 -33.57
CA GLY A 919 17.56 -31.96 -34.71
C GLY A 919 18.73 -31.07 -34.33
N ARG A 920 19.35 -31.25 -33.16
CA ARG A 920 20.50 -30.45 -32.70
C ARG A 920 21.82 -30.89 -33.33
N ASP A 921 22.77 -29.96 -33.45
CA ASP A 921 24.14 -30.24 -33.87
C ASP A 921 25.13 -30.47 -32.71
N ALA A 922 24.74 -30.11 -31.48
CA ALA A 922 25.49 -30.33 -30.25
C ALA A 922 24.54 -30.64 -29.09
N ASP A 923 24.90 -31.61 -28.24
CA ASP A 923 24.09 -31.97 -27.07
C ASP A 923 24.08 -30.83 -26.07
N ILE A 924 25.27 -30.49 -25.56
CA ILE A 924 25.47 -29.45 -24.56
C ILE A 924 26.42 -28.39 -25.10
N THR A 925 26.10 -27.11 -24.91
CA THR A 925 26.97 -25.99 -25.27
C THR A 925 27.14 -25.03 -24.11
N LEU A 926 28.38 -24.57 -23.91
CA LEU A 926 28.74 -23.55 -22.95
C LEU A 926 29.14 -22.31 -23.74
N GLU A 927 28.53 -21.17 -23.47
CA GLU A 927 28.76 -19.92 -24.19
C GLU A 927 28.63 -18.69 -23.29
N ALA A 928 29.21 -17.57 -23.72
CA ALA A 928 28.99 -16.29 -23.05
C ALA A 928 27.59 -15.78 -23.38
N GLY A 929 26.86 -15.28 -22.39
CA GLY A 929 25.57 -14.66 -22.61
C GLY A 929 25.70 -13.36 -23.39
N GLN A 930 24.66 -13.00 -24.14
CA GLN A 930 24.55 -11.68 -24.77
C GLN A 930 23.75 -10.73 -23.85
N PRO A 931 23.99 -9.40 -23.90
CA PRO A 931 23.18 -8.43 -23.17
C PRO A 931 21.69 -8.56 -23.53
N GLN A 932 20.83 -8.46 -22.52
CA GLN A 932 19.36 -8.43 -22.65
C GLN A 932 18.82 -7.15 -22.04
N PRO A 933 18.03 -6.35 -22.78
CA PRO A 933 17.32 -5.23 -22.17
C PRO A 933 16.26 -5.72 -21.20
N GLU A 934 15.82 -4.83 -20.31
CA GLU A 934 14.63 -5.05 -19.49
C GLU A 934 13.43 -4.31 -20.11
N ALA A 935 12.32 -5.00 -20.40
CA ALA A 935 11.18 -4.45 -21.13
C ALA A 935 10.62 -3.14 -20.54
N TYR A 936 10.55 -3.03 -19.21
CA TYR A 936 10.00 -1.86 -18.53
C TYR A 936 11.06 -0.78 -18.23
N ARG A 937 12.34 -1.15 -18.32
CA ARG A 937 13.47 -0.25 -18.06
C ARG A 937 14.55 -0.46 -19.12
N GLU A 938 14.23 -0.16 -20.39
CA GLU A 938 15.07 -0.46 -21.56
C GLU A 938 16.50 0.12 -21.52
N THR A 939 16.81 1.02 -20.58
CA THR A 939 18.15 1.56 -20.34
C THR A 939 19.03 0.68 -19.44
N ILE A 940 18.47 -0.40 -18.91
CA ILE A 940 19.13 -1.42 -18.09
C ILE A 940 19.31 -2.67 -18.96
N ASN A 941 20.51 -3.22 -18.93
CA ASN A 941 20.83 -4.50 -19.54
C ASN A 941 21.34 -5.47 -18.49
N ILE A 942 20.87 -6.71 -18.54
CA ILE A 942 21.44 -7.82 -17.79
C ILE A 942 22.15 -8.77 -18.76
N GLN A 943 23.25 -9.37 -18.32
CA GLN A 943 24.02 -10.31 -19.13
C GLN A 943 24.51 -11.44 -18.23
N ALA A 944 24.17 -12.68 -18.59
CA ALA A 944 24.77 -13.84 -17.96
C ALA A 944 26.23 -13.97 -18.40
N ALA A 945 27.13 -14.23 -17.46
CA ALA A 945 28.54 -14.44 -17.75
C ALA A 945 28.79 -15.81 -18.40
N LEU A 946 27.97 -16.80 -18.06
CA LEU A 946 28.02 -18.14 -18.65
C LEU A 946 26.59 -18.67 -18.84
N LEU A 947 26.32 -19.21 -20.02
CA LEU A 947 25.15 -20.00 -20.33
C LEU A 947 25.58 -21.44 -20.61
N ILE A 948 24.90 -22.40 -19.99
CA ILE A 948 25.05 -23.83 -20.26
C ILE A 948 23.72 -24.33 -20.83
N HIS A 949 23.71 -24.66 -22.11
CA HIS A 949 22.53 -25.08 -22.84
C HIS A 949 22.52 -26.59 -23.01
N ALA A 950 21.43 -27.23 -22.58
CA ALA A 950 21.04 -28.57 -22.98
C ALA A 950 20.03 -28.45 -24.12
N ASN A 951 20.47 -28.76 -25.35
CA ASN A 951 19.76 -28.40 -26.56
C ASN A 951 18.72 -29.46 -26.95
N PHE A 952 17.49 -29.03 -27.22
CA PHE A 952 16.49 -29.85 -27.93
C PHE A 952 16.70 -29.73 -29.44
N TYR A 953 16.92 -28.50 -29.90
CA TYR A 953 17.14 -28.14 -31.29
C TYR A 953 18.22 -27.08 -31.37
N ARG A 954 19.09 -27.15 -32.38
CA ARG A 954 20.09 -26.12 -32.69
C ARG A 954 20.63 -26.32 -34.10
N ARG A 955 20.29 -25.40 -35.02
CA ARG A 955 20.79 -25.36 -36.42
C ARG A 955 20.83 -23.93 -36.94
N GLY A 956 21.54 -23.72 -38.05
CA GLY A 956 21.45 -22.47 -38.82
C GLY A 956 20.12 -22.27 -39.55
N THR A 957 19.36 -23.35 -39.74
CA THR A 957 18.02 -23.36 -40.35
C THR A 957 16.93 -23.17 -39.30
N ALA A 958 15.80 -22.59 -39.70
CA ALA A 958 14.63 -22.47 -38.82
C ALA A 958 13.99 -23.84 -38.54
N LEU A 959 13.50 -24.02 -37.31
CA LEU A 959 12.67 -25.14 -36.89
C LEU A 959 11.32 -25.05 -37.61
N ALA A 960 10.97 -26.09 -38.38
CA ALA A 960 9.70 -26.12 -39.09
C ALA A 960 8.53 -26.19 -38.09
N ALA A 961 7.38 -25.58 -38.45
CA ALA A 961 6.19 -25.59 -37.60
C ALA A 961 5.71 -27.02 -37.23
N ALA A 962 5.86 -27.98 -38.15
CA ALA A 962 5.54 -29.39 -37.91
C ALA A 962 6.50 -30.06 -36.90
N ASP A 963 7.75 -29.60 -36.83
CA ASP A 963 8.74 -30.11 -35.88
C ASP A 963 8.64 -29.43 -34.50
N LEU A 964 8.06 -28.22 -34.44
CA LEU A 964 7.80 -27.53 -33.18
C LEU A 964 6.89 -28.34 -32.26
N GLU A 965 5.90 -29.05 -32.81
CA GLU A 965 5.02 -29.93 -32.03
C GLU A 965 5.76 -31.12 -31.40
N LYS A 966 6.93 -31.52 -31.93
CA LYS A 966 7.76 -32.56 -31.30
C LYS A 966 8.34 -32.14 -29.95
N LEU A 967 8.38 -30.83 -29.66
CA LEU A 967 8.73 -30.33 -28.33
C LEU A 967 7.66 -30.68 -27.30
N HIS A 968 6.42 -30.94 -27.72
CA HIS A 968 5.36 -31.33 -26.80
C HIS A 968 5.71 -32.67 -26.13
N GLY A 969 5.94 -32.64 -24.82
CA GLY A 969 6.33 -33.82 -24.06
C GLY A 969 7.84 -34.05 -23.97
N ALA A 970 8.64 -33.36 -24.78
CA ALA A 970 10.10 -33.46 -24.78
C ALA A 970 10.68 -33.13 -23.41
N ARG A 971 11.74 -33.83 -23.01
CA ARG A 971 12.36 -33.77 -21.68
C ARG A 971 13.79 -33.26 -21.75
N SER A 972 14.16 -32.47 -20.75
CA SER A 972 15.52 -32.02 -20.46
C SER A 972 15.64 -31.79 -18.96
N GLY A 973 16.82 -31.36 -18.51
CA GLY A 973 17.00 -30.86 -17.17
C GLY A 973 18.46 -30.87 -16.75
N PHE A 974 18.69 -30.69 -15.45
CA PHE A 974 20.02 -30.68 -14.87
C PHE A 974 20.00 -31.28 -13.47
N VAL A 975 21.11 -31.90 -13.09
CA VAL A 975 21.48 -32.06 -11.69
C VAL A 975 22.42 -30.92 -11.31
N VAL A 976 22.18 -30.29 -10.17
CA VAL A 976 23.03 -29.26 -9.59
C VAL A 976 23.48 -29.72 -8.21
N GLU A 977 24.78 -29.61 -7.94
CA GLU A 977 25.36 -29.82 -6.62
C GLU A 977 26.30 -28.66 -6.30
N MET A 978 26.07 -27.98 -5.19
CA MET A 978 26.93 -26.89 -4.72
C MET A 978 27.75 -27.35 -3.52
N GLY A 979 28.94 -26.80 -3.35
CA GLY A 979 29.80 -27.07 -2.22
C GLY A 979 30.75 -25.91 -1.99
N ASP A 980 31.57 -26.01 -0.95
CA ASP A 980 32.60 -24.99 -0.69
C ASP A 980 33.86 -25.57 -0.03
N GLU A 981 34.83 -24.69 0.18
CA GLU A 981 36.10 -25.04 0.83
C GLU A 981 35.90 -25.57 2.26
N LYS A 982 34.86 -25.15 2.98
CA LYS A 982 34.61 -25.62 4.34
C LYS A 982 34.13 -27.07 4.37
N GLU A 983 33.31 -27.45 3.40
CA GLU A 983 32.75 -28.79 3.25
C GLU A 983 33.75 -29.79 2.66
N HIS A 984 34.50 -29.39 1.62
CA HIS A 984 35.35 -30.31 0.86
C HIS A 984 36.86 -30.10 1.07
N GLY A 985 37.27 -29.00 1.71
CA GLY A 985 38.67 -28.64 1.93
C GLY A 985 39.41 -28.12 0.69
N SER A 986 39.06 -28.56 -0.52
CA SER A 986 39.60 -28.02 -1.78
C SER A 986 38.70 -28.31 -2.97
N PHE A 987 38.84 -27.52 -4.04
CA PHE A 987 38.12 -27.75 -5.29
C PHE A 987 38.43 -29.11 -5.91
N ALA A 988 39.68 -29.57 -5.84
CA ALA A 988 40.07 -30.89 -6.35
C ALA A 988 39.33 -32.04 -5.64
N ARG A 989 39.12 -31.93 -4.31
CA ARG A 989 38.35 -32.92 -3.55
C ARG A 989 36.86 -32.85 -3.89
N PHE A 990 36.33 -31.64 -4.10
CA PHE A 990 34.96 -31.48 -4.60
C PHE A 990 34.80 -32.13 -5.98
N GLN A 991 35.71 -31.87 -6.93
CA GLN A 991 35.73 -32.52 -8.25
C GLN A 991 35.77 -34.04 -8.12
N GLN A 992 36.67 -34.58 -7.29
CA GLN A 992 36.74 -36.03 -7.05
C GLN A 992 35.42 -36.59 -6.49
N HIS A 993 34.82 -35.89 -5.52
CA HIS A 993 33.54 -36.27 -4.93
C HIS A 993 32.44 -36.33 -5.98
N VAL A 994 32.25 -35.23 -6.73
CA VAL A 994 31.18 -35.19 -7.73
C VAL A 994 31.49 -36.14 -8.87
N ARG A 995 32.73 -36.34 -9.33
CA ARG A 995 33.06 -37.33 -10.37
C ARG A 995 32.74 -38.77 -9.93
N GLY A 996 32.87 -39.08 -8.65
CA GLY A 996 32.46 -40.37 -8.07
C GLY A 996 30.94 -40.59 -8.01
N ALA A 997 30.14 -39.53 -8.19
CA ALA A 997 28.69 -39.63 -8.20
C ALA A 997 28.15 -40.28 -9.48
N THR A 998 27.12 -41.13 -9.35
CA THR A 998 26.48 -41.81 -10.48
C THR A 998 25.16 -41.12 -10.85
N LEU A 999 24.89 -41.02 -12.14
CA LEU A 999 23.63 -40.49 -12.68
C LEU A 999 23.06 -41.52 -13.66
N ASP A 1000 21.89 -42.06 -13.33
CA ASP A 1000 21.08 -42.90 -14.22
C ASP A 1000 19.83 -42.11 -14.60
N ALA A 1001 19.68 -41.78 -15.88
CA ALA A 1001 18.57 -40.96 -16.35
C ALA A 1001 18.02 -41.49 -17.68
N ALA A 1002 16.71 -41.74 -17.72
CA ALA A 1002 16.00 -42.21 -18.91
C ALA A 1002 14.52 -41.81 -18.84
N LYS A 1003 13.93 -41.44 -20.00
CA LYS A 1003 12.48 -41.23 -20.18
C LYS A 1003 11.82 -40.31 -19.13
N GLY A 1004 12.49 -39.22 -18.74
CA GLY A 1004 11.94 -38.26 -17.77
C GLY A 1004 12.05 -38.67 -16.30
N ALA A 1005 12.83 -39.71 -16.00
CA ALA A 1005 13.25 -40.08 -14.65
C ALA A 1005 14.77 -39.90 -14.51
N ALA A 1006 15.22 -39.55 -13.32
CA ALA A 1006 16.64 -39.43 -12.98
C ALA A 1006 16.91 -39.94 -11.56
N THR A 1007 17.92 -40.79 -11.43
CA THR A 1007 18.48 -41.24 -10.16
C THR A 1007 19.92 -40.74 -10.04
N TYR A 1008 20.17 -39.88 -9.07
CA TYR A 1008 21.48 -39.33 -8.77
C TYR A 1008 21.98 -39.85 -7.42
N LYS A 1009 23.14 -40.50 -7.41
CA LYS A 1009 23.79 -40.98 -6.18
C LYS A 1009 25.08 -40.22 -5.95
N SER A 1010 25.13 -39.44 -4.87
CA SER A 1010 26.32 -38.66 -4.48
C SER A 1010 26.52 -38.78 -2.97
N GLY A 1011 27.68 -39.28 -2.55
CA GLY A 1011 27.96 -39.60 -1.15
C GLY A 1011 26.98 -40.62 -0.58
N ALA A 1012 26.32 -40.27 0.53
CA ALA A 1012 25.32 -41.11 1.19
C ALA A 1012 23.90 -40.94 0.63
N ASP A 1013 23.70 -40.03 -0.33
CA ASP A 1013 22.38 -39.64 -0.81
C ASP A 1013 22.09 -40.27 -2.17
N THR A 1014 20.95 -40.95 -2.28
CA THR A 1014 20.35 -41.40 -3.54
C THR A 1014 19.05 -40.63 -3.76
N LEU A 1015 19.07 -39.67 -4.69
CA LEU A 1015 17.91 -38.90 -5.11
C LEU A 1015 17.31 -39.58 -6.34
N ALA A 1016 16.08 -40.09 -6.25
CA ALA A 1016 15.36 -40.63 -7.39
C ALA A 1016 14.10 -39.79 -7.66
N ALA A 1017 14.03 -39.21 -8.85
CA ALA A 1017 13.00 -38.28 -9.27
C ALA A 1017 12.35 -38.73 -10.59
N THR A 1018 11.04 -38.61 -10.65
CA THR A 1018 10.24 -38.62 -11.89
C THR A 1018 9.48 -37.30 -11.98
N TRP A 1019 8.61 -37.14 -12.97
CA TRP A 1019 7.78 -35.94 -13.05
C TRP A 1019 6.85 -35.76 -11.83
N ASP A 1020 6.41 -36.86 -11.23
CA ASP A 1020 5.39 -36.86 -10.18
C ASP A 1020 5.94 -37.30 -8.82
N THR A 1021 7.03 -38.08 -8.79
CA THR A 1021 7.57 -38.69 -7.56
C THR A 1021 8.99 -38.24 -7.26
N PHE A 1022 9.31 -38.15 -5.97
CA PHE A 1022 10.66 -37.90 -5.49
C PHE A 1022 10.94 -38.68 -4.23
N THR A 1023 12.10 -39.34 -4.19
CA THR A 1023 12.58 -40.03 -2.99
C THR A 1023 14.05 -39.74 -2.75
N VAL A 1024 14.40 -39.68 -1.46
CA VAL A 1024 15.77 -39.64 -0.96
C VAL A 1024 16.00 -40.93 -0.18
N ASN A 1025 16.98 -41.73 -0.61
CA ASN A 1025 17.28 -43.04 -0.01
C ASN A 1025 16.04 -43.94 0.11
N GLY A 1026 15.16 -43.90 -0.90
CA GLY A 1026 13.94 -44.70 -0.98
C GLY A 1026 12.75 -44.17 -0.18
N LYS A 1027 12.83 -42.97 0.42
CA LYS A 1027 11.75 -42.35 1.18
C LYS A 1027 11.35 -41.00 0.60
N ASP A 1028 10.07 -40.68 0.61
CA ASP A 1028 9.60 -39.33 0.27
C ASP A 1028 10.05 -38.35 1.38
N PRO A 1029 10.88 -37.33 1.08
CA PRO A 1029 11.38 -36.40 2.09
C PRO A 1029 10.30 -35.50 2.69
N TYR A 1030 9.13 -35.41 2.06
CA TYR A 1030 8.03 -34.55 2.49
C TYR A 1030 6.95 -35.31 3.29
N ALA A 1031 6.85 -36.63 3.12
CA ALA A 1031 5.80 -37.45 3.71
C ALA A 1031 5.71 -37.35 5.24
N ALA A 1032 6.84 -37.20 5.94
CA ALA A 1032 6.84 -37.02 7.40
C ALA A 1032 6.22 -35.68 7.83
N ALA A 1033 6.51 -34.61 7.07
CA ALA A 1033 5.94 -33.29 7.31
C ALA A 1033 4.44 -33.29 6.99
N GLU A 1034 4.03 -33.89 5.87
CA GLU A 1034 2.62 -34.02 5.48
C GLU A 1034 1.81 -34.84 6.50
N ALA A 1035 2.28 -36.04 6.86
CA ALA A 1035 1.61 -36.91 7.84
C ALA A 1035 1.58 -36.26 9.24
N GLY A 1036 2.66 -35.56 9.61
CA GLY A 1036 2.74 -34.80 10.86
C GLY A 1036 1.99 -33.47 10.84
N ARG A 1037 1.49 -33.03 9.68
CA ARG A 1037 0.91 -31.70 9.45
C ARG A 1037 1.86 -30.56 9.87
N ILE A 1038 3.15 -30.74 9.63
CA ILE A 1038 4.18 -29.71 9.78
C ILE A 1038 4.26 -28.95 8.46
N TRP A 1039 3.93 -27.66 8.50
CA TRP A 1039 3.90 -26.81 7.32
C TRP A 1039 5.22 -26.10 7.05
N GLN A 1040 6.00 -25.90 8.10
CA GLN A 1040 7.31 -25.28 8.04
C GLN A 1040 8.23 -25.98 9.03
N ASP A 1041 9.39 -26.39 8.55
CA ASP A 1041 10.46 -26.99 9.35
C ASP A 1041 11.79 -26.38 8.96
N THR A 1042 12.56 -25.93 9.96
CA THR A 1042 13.91 -25.41 9.78
C THR A 1042 14.86 -26.00 10.82
N THR A 1043 16.14 -25.68 10.73
CA THR A 1043 17.13 -26.10 11.75
C THR A 1043 16.73 -25.70 13.17
N LEU A 1044 16.03 -24.57 13.36
CA LEU A 1044 15.70 -24.01 14.68
C LEU A 1044 14.20 -23.66 14.86
N SER A 1045 13.31 -24.09 13.98
CA SER A 1045 11.88 -23.81 14.14
C SER A 1045 10.96 -24.85 13.51
N GLN A 1046 9.74 -24.92 14.03
CA GLN A 1046 8.63 -25.67 13.45
C GLN A 1046 7.34 -24.86 13.53
N MET A 1047 6.54 -24.94 12.49
CA MET A 1047 5.16 -24.45 12.49
C MET A 1047 4.26 -25.47 11.81
N GLY A 1048 3.08 -25.67 12.39
CA GLY A 1048 2.06 -26.48 11.74
C GLY A 1048 0.97 -26.91 12.71
N MET A 1049 0.23 -27.92 12.29
CA MET A 1049 -0.87 -28.52 13.03
C MET A 1049 -0.49 -29.86 13.68
N ALA A 1050 0.79 -30.12 13.91
CA ALA A 1050 1.21 -31.31 14.64
C ALA A 1050 0.67 -31.28 16.09
N ARG A 1051 0.33 -32.47 16.62
CA ARG A 1051 0.00 -32.63 18.05
C ARG A 1051 1.20 -32.27 18.92
N ARG A 1052 2.39 -32.63 18.45
CA ARG A 1052 3.65 -32.45 19.13
C ARG A 1052 4.68 -31.91 18.15
N MET A 1053 5.34 -30.81 18.52
CA MET A 1053 6.48 -30.25 17.79
C MET A 1053 7.70 -30.25 18.70
N GLU A 1054 8.86 -30.50 18.12
CA GLU A 1054 10.13 -30.55 18.85
C GLU A 1054 11.24 -29.88 18.08
N LYS A 1055 12.01 -29.05 18.78
CA LYS A 1055 13.21 -28.46 18.21
C LYS A 1055 14.25 -28.21 19.30
N ALA A 1056 15.47 -28.68 19.08
CA ALA A 1056 16.58 -28.58 20.03
C ALA A 1056 16.20 -28.97 21.48
N GLY A 1057 15.37 -30.02 21.64
CA GLY A 1057 14.87 -30.49 22.94
C GLY A 1057 13.72 -29.67 23.56
N ALA A 1058 13.36 -28.52 22.99
CA ALA A 1058 12.13 -27.82 23.37
C ALA A 1058 10.93 -28.49 22.71
N VAL A 1059 9.84 -28.64 23.47
CA VAL A 1059 8.68 -29.44 23.10
C VAL A 1059 7.41 -28.66 23.36
N VAL A 1060 6.51 -28.60 22.38
CA VAL A 1060 5.13 -28.17 22.58
C VAL A 1060 4.17 -29.32 22.24
N GLU A 1061 3.25 -29.60 23.16
CA GLU A 1061 2.23 -30.65 23.04
C GLU A 1061 0.85 -30.04 23.25
N ARG A 1062 -0.06 -30.24 22.29
CA ARG A 1062 -1.43 -29.69 22.34
C ARG A 1062 -2.48 -30.78 22.51
N GLY A 1063 -3.62 -30.43 23.10
CA GLY A 1063 -4.75 -31.34 23.31
C GLY A 1063 -5.57 -31.66 22.05
N VAL A 1064 -6.26 -32.80 22.08
CA VAL A 1064 -6.98 -33.42 20.93
C VAL A 1064 -8.13 -32.53 20.43
N VAL A 1065 -8.85 -31.89 21.34
CA VAL A 1065 -10.10 -31.14 21.03
C VAL A 1065 -9.85 -29.79 20.32
N THR A 1066 -8.59 -29.40 20.08
CA THR A 1066 -8.21 -28.03 19.64
C THR A 1066 -7.71 -27.94 18.17
N GLY A 1067 -7.86 -29.03 17.41
CA GLY A 1067 -6.99 -29.44 16.30
C GLY A 1067 -7.21 -28.88 14.89
N LYS A 1068 -7.48 -27.58 14.70
CA LYS A 1068 -7.59 -27.00 13.34
C LYS A 1068 -6.70 -25.79 13.02
N ASN A 1069 -5.95 -25.29 14.00
CA ASN A 1069 -5.14 -24.07 13.87
C ASN A 1069 -3.66 -24.36 14.17
N PRO A 1070 -2.71 -23.66 13.53
CA PRO A 1070 -1.28 -23.91 13.71
C PRO A 1070 -0.77 -23.48 15.10
N MET A 1071 0.36 -24.06 15.50
CA MET A 1071 1.24 -23.58 16.57
C MET A 1071 2.62 -23.30 15.95
N MET A 1072 3.44 -22.49 16.62
CA MET A 1072 4.82 -22.23 16.20
C MET A 1072 5.79 -22.40 17.37
N LEU A 1073 6.87 -23.14 17.15
CA LEU A 1073 7.97 -23.36 18.07
C LEU A 1073 9.24 -22.78 17.46
N GLN A 1074 9.92 -21.89 18.19
CA GLN A 1074 11.18 -21.28 17.78
C GLN A 1074 12.21 -21.44 18.89
N VAL A 1075 13.47 -21.73 18.53
CA VAL A 1075 14.56 -21.87 19.50
C VAL A 1075 15.75 -20.99 19.11
N PHE A 1076 16.40 -20.45 20.13
CA PHE A 1076 17.56 -19.57 20.03
C PHE A 1076 18.63 -20.07 21.03
N PRO A 1077 19.35 -21.15 20.68
CA PRO A 1077 20.27 -21.82 21.59
C PRO A 1077 21.38 -20.91 22.14
N ARG A 1078 21.93 -19.97 21.35
CA ARG A 1078 22.98 -19.06 21.82
C ARG A 1078 22.47 -18.12 22.90
N HIS A 1079 21.22 -17.68 22.76
CA HIS A 1079 20.53 -16.89 23.78
C HIS A 1079 19.84 -17.74 24.86
N LYS A 1080 19.94 -19.07 24.80
CA LYS A 1080 19.20 -20.01 25.65
C LYS A 1080 17.72 -19.63 25.78
N THR A 1081 17.13 -19.25 24.66
CA THR A 1081 15.75 -18.76 24.61
C THR A 1081 14.90 -19.73 23.80
N TYR A 1082 13.76 -20.12 24.38
CA TYR A 1082 12.83 -21.07 23.77
C TYR A 1082 11.45 -20.44 23.74
N VAL A 1083 10.81 -20.45 22.57
CA VAL A 1083 9.59 -19.69 22.32
C VAL A 1083 8.50 -20.58 21.77
N CYS A 1084 7.38 -20.62 22.48
CA CYS A 1084 6.14 -21.25 22.02
C CYS A 1084 5.10 -20.17 21.71
N THR A 1085 4.50 -20.23 20.52
CA THR A 1085 3.50 -19.26 20.08
C THR A 1085 2.23 -19.99 19.65
N ASN A 1086 1.10 -19.56 20.19
CA ASN A 1086 -0.20 -19.74 19.55
C ASN A 1086 -0.45 -18.50 18.69
N PRO A 1087 -0.22 -18.57 17.36
CA PRO A 1087 -0.20 -17.40 16.51
C PRO A 1087 -1.58 -16.95 16.03
N VAL A 1088 -2.65 -17.62 16.47
CA VAL A 1088 -4.01 -17.36 15.96
C VAL A 1088 -5.06 -17.35 17.07
N PRO A 1089 -6.23 -16.68 16.87
CA PRO A 1089 -7.26 -16.50 17.90
C PRO A 1089 -7.87 -17.78 18.50
N GLY A 1090 -7.58 -18.95 17.90
CA GLY A 1090 -8.13 -20.22 18.38
C GLY A 1090 -7.67 -20.55 19.80
N TYR A 1091 -8.62 -20.91 20.64
CA TYR A 1091 -8.40 -21.31 22.03
C TYR A 1091 -7.85 -22.74 22.12
N LYS A 1092 -6.74 -22.92 22.85
CA LYS A 1092 -6.00 -24.19 22.91
C LYS A 1092 -5.49 -24.50 24.32
N ALA A 1093 -5.58 -25.76 24.71
CA ALA A 1093 -4.80 -26.33 25.80
C ALA A 1093 -3.49 -26.89 25.24
N TYR A 1094 -2.37 -26.51 25.81
CA TYR A 1094 -1.05 -27.04 25.46
C TYR A 1094 -0.08 -26.96 26.63
N THR A 1095 0.94 -27.82 26.59
CA THR A 1095 2.10 -27.81 27.46
C THR A 1095 3.32 -27.38 26.65
N PHE A 1096 4.14 -26.50 27.21
CA PHE A 1096 5.44 -26.14 26.66
C PHE A 1096 6.54 -26.54 27.64
N THR A 1097 7.54 -27.28 27.16
CA THR A 1097 8.68 -27.75 27.94
C THR A 1097 9.98 -27.36 27.27
N THR A 1098 10.96 -26.91 28.03
CA THR A 1098 12.29 -26.54 27.54
C THR A 1098 13.35 -27.57 27.95
N PRO A 1099 14.51 -27.63 27.26
CA PRO A 1099 15.58 -28.58 27.57
C PRO A 1099 16.16 -28.46 28.99
N ASP A 1100 16.08 -27.29 29.60
CA ASP A 1100 16.56 -27.00 30.94
C ASP A 1100 15.53 -27.33 32.05
N GLY A 1101 14.42 -27.96 31.69
CA GLY A 1101 13.43 -28.51 32.63
C GLY A 1101 12.29 -27.56 32.98
N VAL A 1102 12.24 -26.36 32.39
CA VAL A 1102 11.10 -25.45 32.58
C VAL A 1102 9.88 -26.02 31.86
N ARG A 1103 8.74 -25.97 32.53
CA ARG A 1103 7.45 -26.39 31.98
C ARG A 1103 6.38 -25.36 32.26
N ILE A 1104 5.65 -24.97 31.23
CA ILE A 1104 4.53 -24.02 31.26
C ILE A 1104 3.23 -24.75 30.91
N VAL A 1105 2.22 -24.60 31.76
CA VAL A 1105 0.85 -25.09 31.55
C VAL A 1105 -0.14 -24.00 31.93
N ALA A 1106 -1.19 -23.80 31.15
CA ALA A 1106 -2.28 -22.90 31.52
C ALA A 1106 -3.35 -23.62 32.35
N ASP A 1107 -4.04 -22.88 33.23
CA ASP A 1107 -5.21 -23.35 33.98
C ASP A 1107 -6.49 -23.48 33.14
N GLY A 1108 -6.38 -23.35 31.81
CA GLY A 1108 -7.51 -23.40 30.89
C GLY A 1108 -7.05 -23.29 29.44
N LEU A 1109 -7.95 -22.84 28.57
CA LEU A 1109 -7.66 -22.62 27.17
C LEU A 1109 -7.01 -21.25 26.95
N CYS A 1110 -5.83 -21.21 26.32
CA CYS A 1110 -5.18 -19.98 25.90
C CYS A 1110 -5.58 -19.61 24.47
N SER A 1111 -5.94 -18.34 24.27
CA SER A 1111 -6.06 -17.73 22.94
C SER A 1111 -4.66 -17.40 22.36
N MET A 1112 -4.60 -16.45 21.45
CA MET A 1112 -3.38 -15.99 20.80
C MET A 1112 -2.36 -15.48 21.83
N GLY A 1113 -1.10 -15.88 21.67
CA GLY A 1113 -0.03 -15.46 22.57
C GLY A 1113 1.31 -16.13 22.31
N ARG A 1114 2.37 -15.58 22.91
CA ARG A 1114 3.74 -16.06 22.82
C ARG A 1114 4.40 -16.13 24.18
N TRP A 1115 4.93 -17.29 24.51
CA TRP A 1115 5.64 -17.61 25.75
C TRP A 1115 7.12 -17.81 25.44
N ALA A 1116 7.98 -16.93 25.92
CA ALA A 1116 9.42 -17.04 25.78
C ALA A 1116 10.05 -17.35 27.14
N VAL A 1117 10.80 -18.44 27.22
CA VAL A 1117 11.61 -18.81 28.40
C VAL A 1117 13.06 -18.46 28.08
N ILE A 1118 13.69 -17.67 28.96
CA ILE A 1118 15.04 -17.11 28.74
C ILE A 1118 15.97 -17.58 29.87
N ASP A 1119 16.99 -18.37 29.52
CA ASP A 1119 18.01 -18.95 30.42
C ASP A 1119 17.45 -19.68 31.66
N GLY A 1120 16.20 -20.15 31.60
CA GLY A 1120 15.50 -20.79 32.72
C GLY A 1120 15.26 -19.88 33.93
N LYS A 1121 15.36 -18.56 33.73
CA LYS A 1121 15.29 -17.54 34.79
C LYS A 1121 14.20 -16.49 34.55
N ALA A 1122 13.94 -16.15 33.30
CA ALA A 1122 12.96 -15.15 32.93
C ALA A 1122 11.89 -15.71 31.99
N ILE A 1123 10.68 -15.17 32.09
CA ILE A 1123 9.56 -15.49 31.21
C ILE A 1123 9.01 -14.19 30.65
N ASP A 1124 9.02 -14.08 29.32
CA ASP A 1124 8.33 -13.00 28.65
C ASP A 1124 7.05 -13.54 28.02
N VAL A 1125 5.92 -12.89 28.28
CA VAL A 1125 4.57 -13.30 27.90
C VAL A 1125 3.94 -12.18 27.08
N ARG A 1126 3.49 -12.51 25.87
CA ARG A 1126 2.62 -11.63 25.08
C ARG A 1126 1.27 -12.29 24.90
N HIS A 1127 0.21 -11.69 25.41
CA HIS A 1127 -1.11 -12.31 25.42
C HIS A 1127 -2.24 -11.29 25.35
N HIS A 1128 -3.26 -11.62 24.57
CA HIS A 1128 -4.57 -11.01 24.65
C HIS A 1128 -5.63 -12.06 24.30
N ALA A 1129 -6.67 -12.18 25.13
CA ALA A 1129 -7.80 -13.07 24.87
C ALA A 1129 -8.69 -12.47 23.76
N PHE A 1130 -9.01 -13.24 22.72
CA PHE A 1130 -9.93 -12.81 21.67
C PHE A 1130 -11.37 -13.06 22.07
N ASP A 1131 -12.26 -12.09 21.84
CA ASP A 1131 -13.67 -12.26 22.16
C ASP A 1131 -14.28 -13.42 21.38
N VAL A 1132 -14.75 -14.42 22.10
CA VAL A 1132 -15.51 -15.52 21.54
C VAL A 1132 -16.99 -15.17 21.68
N LYS A 1133 -17.74 -15.15 20.57
CA LYS A 1133 -19.21 -15.16 20.67
C LYS A 1133 -19.61 -16.40 21.48
N LYS A 1134 -20.36 -16.21 22.57
CA LYS A 1134 -20.72 -17.24 23.56
C LYS A 1134 -21.31 -18.54 22.98
N ASP A 1135 -21.75 -18.55 21.72
CA ASP A 1135 -22.39 -19.69 21.06
C ASP A 1135 -21.42 -20.73 20.47
N THR A 1136 -20.11 -20.45 20.36
CA THR A 1136 -19.13 -21.51 20.12
C THR A 1136 -18.70 -22.11 21.44
N ALA A 1137 -19.27 -23.27 21.78
CA ALA A 1137 -18.87 -24.08 22.92
C ALA A 1137 -17.33 -24.16 22.99
N LEU A 1138 -16.74 -23.61 24.06
CA LEU A 1138 -15.33 -23.85 24.38
C LEU A 1138 -15.13 -25.37 24.38
N ALA A 1139 -14.23 -25.84 23.52
CA ALA A 1139 -13.93 -27.24 23.32
C ALA A 1139 -13.83 -27.98 24.68
N GLY A 1140 -14.76 -28.89 24.96
CA GLY A 1140 -14.73 -29.75 26.14
C GLY A 1140 -15.10 -29.11 27.48
N GLY A 1141 -15.72 -27.92 27.52
CA GLY A 1141 -16.17 -27.30 28.78
C GLY A 1141 -15.06 -26.72 29.65
N LEU A 1142 -13.84 -26.57 29.11
CA LEU A 1142 -12.71 -25.96 29.80
C LEU A 1142 -12.87 -24.43 29.90
N PRO A 1143 -12.50 -23.81 31.04
CA PRO A 1143 -12.50 -22.35 31.16
C PRO A 1143 -11.43 -21.70 30.28
N ILE A 1144 -11.58 -20.40 30.02
CA ILE A 1144 -10.50 -19.57 29.46
C ILE A 1144 -9.41 -19.45 30.53
N ALA A 1145 -8.14 -19.61 30.12
CA ALA A 1145 -7.02 -19.53 31.04
C ALA A 1145 -6.97 -18.16 31.75
N SER A 1146 -6.84 -18.18 33.07
CA SER A 1146 -6.61 -16.99 33.90
C SER A 1146 -5.14 -16.88 34.33
N ALA A 1147 -4.42 -18.00 34.35
CA ALA A 1147 -3.04 -18.08 34.81
C ALA A 1147 -2.20 -19.12 34.06
N LEU A 1148 -0.88 -18.89 34.03
CA LEU A 1148 0.12 -19.89 33.65
C LEU A 1148 0.77 -20.45 34.91
N PHE A 1149 0.80 -21.77 35.04
CA PHE A 1149 1.60 -22.49 36.03
C PHE A 1149 2.94 -22.91 35.44
N VAL A 1150 4.02 -22.40 36.03
CA VAL A 1150 5.39 -22.59 35.58
C VAL A 1150 6.18 -23.36 36.62
N THR A 1151 6.76 -24.49 36.23
CA THR A 1151 7.60 -25.34 37.09
C THR A 1151 9.00 -25.51 36.52
N GLY A 1152 9.98 -25.89 37.33
CA GLY A 1152 11.35 -26.17 36.87
C GLY A 1152 12.27 -24.94 36.75
N MET A 1153 11.80 -23.76 37.19
CA MET A 1153 12.61 -22.54 37.24
C MET A 1153 13.71 -22.62 38.32
N LYS A 1154 14.87 -22.01 38.08
CA LYS A 1154 16.02 -21.97 39.02
C LYS A 1154 15.84 -20.99 40.21
N GLY A 1155 14.60 -20.67 40.57
CA GLY A 1155 14.24 -19.66 41.57
C GLY A 1155 12.94 -18.93 41.23
N LYS A 1156 12.69 -17.79 41.89
CA LYS A 1156 11.60 -16.88 41.53
C LYS A 1156 11.90 -16.24 40.17
N PRO A 1157 11.06 -16.41 39.15
CA PRO A 1157 11.33 -15.87 37.82
C PRO A 1157 11.09 -14.36 37.76
N SER A 1158 11.84 -13.66 36.91
CA SER A 1158 11.39 -12.37 36.40
C SER A 1158 10.35 -12.61 35.30
N VAL A 1159 9.28 -11.82 35.30
CA VAL A 1159 8.16 -12.03 34.37
C VAL A 1159 7.69 -10.71 33.79
N SER A 1160 7.63 -10.63 32.47
CA SER A 1160 6.97 -9.55 31.75
C SER A 1160 5.70 -10.04 31.06
N LEU A 1161 4.62 -9.25 31.15
CA LEU A 1161 3.37 -9.46 30.42
C LEU A 1161 3.10 -8.24 29.55
N ASN A 1162 3.07 -8.44 28.23
CA ASN A 1162 2.87 -7.38 27.22
C ASN A 1162 3.86 -6.22 27.38
N GLY A 1163 5.10 -6.51 27.79
CA GLY A 1163 6.16 -5.52 28.03
C GLY A 1163 6.18 -4.89 29.43
N THR A 1164 5.22 -5.21 30.30
CA THR A 1164 5.15 -4.72 31.68
C THR A 1164 5.73 -5.75 32.64
N ASP A 1165 6.63 -5.34 33.54
CA ASP A 1165 7.12 -6.21 34.63
C ASP A 1165 5.99 -6.49 35.63
N ILE A 1166 5.73 -7.78 35.88
CA ILE A 1166 4.71 -8.28 36.80
C ILE A 1166 5.28 -9.21 37.88
N ALA A 1167 6.58 -9.13 38.16
CA ALA A 1167 7.24 -9.99 39.16
C ALA A 1167 6.68 -9.86 40.59
N SER A 1168 5.94 -8.79 40.90
CA SER A 1168 5.21 -8.62 42.16
C SER A 1168 3.88 -9.38 42.20
N ALA A 1169 3.27 -9.64 41.03
CA ALA A 1169 1.96 -10.28 40.90
C ALA A 1169 2.02 -11.82 40.78
N ILE A 1170 3.22 -12.39 40.65
CA ILE A 1170 3.38 -13.85 40.60
C ILE A 1170 3.29 -14.49 41.98
N LYS A 1171 2.73 -15.69 42.05
CA LYS A 1171 2.45 -16.41 43.30
C LYS A 1171 3.11 -17.77 43.33
N ALA A 1172 3.79 -18.12 44.42
CA ALA A 1172 4.30 -19.48 44.62
C ALA A 1172 3.14 -20.47 44.71
N TRP A 1173 3.25 -21.61 44.03
CA TRP A 1173 2.14 -22.56 43.89
C TRP A 1173 2.63 -24.00 43.89
N LYS A 1174 1.80 -24.90 44.42
CA LYS A 1174 2.03 -26.34 44.43
C LYS A 1174 0.84 -27.07 43.85
N HIS A 1175 1.06 -27.89 42.84
CA HIS A 1175 0.01 -28.67 42.18
C HIS A 1175 0.55 -30.03 41.76
N GLU A 1176 -0.16 -31.11 42.11
CA GLU A 1176 0.18 -32.50 41.78
C GLU A 1176 1.66 -32.86 42.06
N GLY A 1177 2.16 -32.47 43.22
CA GLY A 1177 3.53 -32.76 43.65
C GLY A 1177 4.62 -31.91 42.99
N ARG A 1178 4.26 -30.94 42.13
CA ARG A 1178 5.19 -29.98 41.53
C ARG A 1178 5.10 -28.63 42.20
N GLU A 1179 6.24 -28.02 42.44
CA GLU A 1179 6.36 -26.66 42.98
C GLU A 1179 6.77 -25.70 41.86
N GLY A 1180 6.20 -24.50 41.88
CA GLY A 1180 6.38 -23.52 40.81
C GLY A 1180 5.71 -22.18 41.10
N TRP A 1181 5.36 -21.46 40.04
CA TRP A 1181 4.83 -20.10 40.10
C TRP A 1181 3.59 -19.96 39.22
N LEU A 1182 2.56 -19.31 39.72
CA LEU A 1182 1.43 -18.82 38.95
C LEU A 1182 1.72 -17.42 38.40
N ILE A 1183 1.51 -17.25 37.11
CA ILE A 1183 1.63 -15.98 36.38
C ILE A 1183 0.23 -15.58 35.91
N PRO A 1184 -0.33 -14.43 36.36
CA PRO A 1184 -1.63 -13.98 35.89
C PRO A 1184 -1.59 -13.55 34.42
N LEU A 1185 -2.62 -13.88 33.64
CA LEU A 1185 -2.76 -13.47 32.25
C LEU A 1185 -3.60 -12.19 32.07
N GLY A 1186 -4.42 -11.83 33.06
CA GLY A 1186 -5.34 -10.68 33.05
C GLY A 1186 -5.06 -9.62 34.12
N GLY A 1187 -3.92 -9.69 34.81
CA GLY A 1187 -3.54 -8.76 35.90
C GLY A 1187 -3.79 -9.31 37.30
N ASP A 1188 -4.87 -10.06 37.51
CA ASP A 1188 -5.19 -10.72 38.79
C ASP A 1188 -5.30 -12.23 38.63
N LEU A 1189 -5.00 -12.97 39.72
CA LEU A 1189 -5.24 -14.41 39.80
C LEU A 1189 -6.69 -14.66 40.23
N GLY A 1190 -7.36 -15.60 39.57
CA GLY A 1190 -8.69 -16.06 39.97
C GLY A 1190 -8.68 -16.87 41.28
N PRO A 1191 -9.85 -17.36 41.71
CA PRO A 1191 -9.97 -18.22 42.89
C PRO A 1191 -9.08 -19.47 42.79
N GLU A 1192 -8.39 -19.80 43.88
CA GLU A 1192 -7.41 -20.88 43.95
C GLU A 1192 -7.97 -22.27 43.57
N ASP A 1193 -9.20 -22.54 43.98
CA ASP A 1193 -9.93 -23.77 43.68
C ASP A 1193 -10.24 -23.91 42.18
N GLN A 1194 -10.57 -22.80 41.52
CA GLN A 1194 -10.80 -22.75 40.08
C GLN A 1194 -9.50 -22.96 39.30
N ILE A 1195 -8.40 -22.33 39.73
CA ILE A 1195 -7.08 -22.53 39.12
C ILE A 1195 -6.65 -24.00 39.25
N ALA A 1196 -6.81 -24.61 40.43
CA ALA A 1196 -6.47 -26.01 40.64
C ALA A 1196 -7.31 -26.96 39.78
N ALA A 1197 -8.63 -26.75 39.71
CA ALA A 1197 -9.53 -27.54 38.87
C ALA A 1197 -9.19 -27.37 37.38
N GLY A 1198 -8.91 -26.14 36.96
CA GLY A 1198 -8.53 -25.78 35.60
C GLY A 1198 -7.23 -26.44 35.14
N LEU A 1199 -6.18 -26.41 35.97
CA LEU A 1199 -4.89 -27.08 35.69
C LEU A 1199 -5.07 -28.60 35.49
N LYS A 1200 -5.86 -29.24 36.35
CA LYS A 1200 -6.16 -30.67 36.24
C LYS A 1200 -6.91 -31.00 34.95
N ALA A 1201 -7.91 -30.20 34.61
CA ALA A 1201 -8.74 -30.40 33.41
C ALA A 1201 -7.94 -30.13 32.12
N ALA A 1202 -7.12 -29.08 32.08
CA ALA A 1202 -6.24 -28.77 30.96
C ALA A 1202 -5.18 -29.87 30.73
N ALA A 1203 -4.59 -30.40 31.81
CA ALA A 1203 -3.66 -31.53 31.73
C ALA A 1203 -4.34 -32.80 31.16
N ALA A 1204 -5.56 -33.11 31.59
CA ALA A 1204 -6.34 -34.22 31.04
C ALA A 1204 -6.60 -34.04 29.54
N ALA A 1205 -6.99 -32.84 29.10
CA ALA A 1205 -7.26 -32.55 27.69
C ALA A 1205 -6.01 -32.64 26.78
N VAL A 1206 -4.81 -32.39 27.32
CA VAL A 1206 -3.54 -32.61 26.60
C VAL A 1206 -3.20 -34.11 26.51
N ASN A 1207 -3.49 -34.87 27.56
CA ASN A 1207 -3.17 -36.29 27.68
C ASN A 1207 -4.18 -37.23 27.02
N GLU A 1208 -5.40 -36.76 26.74
CA GLU A 1208 -6.45 -37.56 26.10
C GLU A 1208 -5.92 -38.20 24.80
N GLN A 1209 -6.03 -39.52 24.70
CA GLN A 1209 -5.68 -40.24 23.47
C GLN A 1209 -6.87 -40.10 22.52
N ALA A 1210 -6.60 -39.79 21.25
CA ALA A 1210 -7.63 -39.91 20.24
C ALA A 1210 -7.99 -41.41 20.16
N GLY A 1211 -9.25 -41.75 20.46
CA GLY A 1211 -9.81 -43.01 19.97
C GLY A 1211 -9.65 -43.07 18.45
N PRO A 1212 -9.62 -44.29 17.87
CA PRO A 1212 -9.31 -44.51 16.46
C PRO A 1212 -10.14 -43.65 15.49
#